data_AF-H0GXU6-F1
#
_entry.id   AF-H0GXU6-F1
#
_cell.length_a   1.000
_cell.length_b   1.000
_cell.length_c   1.000
_cell.angle_alpha   90.00
_cell.angle_beta   90.00
_cell.angle_gamma   90.00
#
_symmetry.space_group_name_H-M   'P 1'
#
loop_
_entity.id
_entity.type
_entity.pdbx_description
1 polymer ?
#
loop_
_entity_poly.entity_id
_entity_poly.type
_entity_poly.pdbx_seq_one_letter_code
_entity_poly.pdbx_strand_id
1 'polypeptide(L)'
;MLEINSRFAVIDGWLVDVLKRKPINFWCPEIRLLLPNDSDYEKLLRQNLLDWTQLKKDSTSILVGVYSAELFKHIRLVLREFFLLEDGRIVLKRMRNKLHYKVVKTFARKCCRLFLPKWGTIYIYPLLQDNQVCSGGVRQFALNVEPNLEYPLIDIDFNYQYTIIEGFLLYLNERRPCKWNDNDLRNRIGLKAWASLKKLYNPMSLDIVYNLDSNYYFVKDDRFFQLLGRRVFVKFSEVMKNKTNGNGPSFYCARTTTAKATHIAYVLTDTTLNHPTVRKNVYRFIVRERPIVEDITSTLNPSELKKQLFTEVNVIKNAFSTYISQLENQLIQYINQAGGSNIRTDEVSGEVLDQIPKFPASKVTLSLIAAGEDRKYIELLQELANRLEKICVEEASQSLGSVRATFDPSPEMRARFDEEYRQSIAEYKRTLKLIKEDLLLVLVKQLGNKMVPEKEFTREEYVSPRFLVADGFLIDLAEEKPIDPKDPRLLTLLKDYQADIVAQMKLIIWDDFKKLQDPIPLQAKTVFKLCKQIKKKFLQDADFRLHTLPPGEKTTDVRMTIRYPCIPIRLDENTVKYLYDDSIIPGSEKTSLSKTLQSNYHWGEQQQKDPELLFQEAVKRMRLLTTYEESRARYIAAFEKLRNRKLWELSCYEDKICSFN
;
A
#
# COMPACT_ATOMS: atom_id res chain seq x y z
N MET A 1 -35.59 -6.50 -36.66
CA MET A 1 -35.79 -5.03 -36.70
C MET A 1 -37.12 -4.75 -37.35
N LEU A 2 -37.98 -3.95 -36.73
CA LEU A 2 -39.25 -3.50 -37.29
C LEU A 2 -39.16 -1.98 -37.51
N GLU A 3 -39.23 -1.54 -38.77
CA GLU A 3 -39.29 -0.11 -39.08
C GLU A 3 -40.70 0.42 -38.81
N ILE A 4 -40.78 1.49 -38.01
CA ILE A 4 -42.06 2.16 -37.71
C ILE A 4 -42.29 3.25 -38.75
N ASN A 5 -41.25 4.06 -38.99
CA ASN A 5 -41.17 5.08 -40.02
C ASN A 5 -39.70 5.36 -40.36
N SER A 6 -39.46 6.38 -41.21
CA SER A 6 -38.10 6.77 -41.66
C SER A 6 -37.14 7.20 -40.53
N ARG A 7 -37.64 7.43 -39.31
CA ARG A 7 -36.86 7.89 -38.17
C ARG A 7 -36.79 6.88 -37.02
N PHE A 8 -37.82 6.07 -36.80
CA PHE A 8 -37.90 5.15 -35.67
C PHE A 8 -37.99 3.70 -36.11
N ALA A 9 -37.22 2.85 -35.42
CA ALA A 9 -37.28 1.41 -35.56
C ALA A 9 -37.30 0.74 -34.18
N VAL A 10 -37.93 -0.43 -34.11
CA VAL A 10 -37.89 -1.31 -32.95
C VAL A 10 -36.87 -2.43 -33.21
N ILE A 11 -35.87 -2.52 -32.34
CA ILE A 11 -34.77 -3.49 -32.43
C ILE A 11 -34.66 -4.21 -31.10
N ASP A 12 -34.95 -5.51 -31.08
CA ASP A 12 -34.87 -6.38 -29.90
C ASP A 12 -35.57 -5.78 -28.66
N GLY A 13 -36.76 -5.21 -28.85
CA GLY A 13 -37.55 -4.56 -27.80
C GLY A 13 -37.14 -3.12 -27.49
N TRP A 14 -36.11 -2.57 -28.15
CA TRP A 14 -35.70 -1.18 -27.99
C TRP A 14 -36.29 -0.28 -29.07
N LEU A 15 -36.86 0.85 -28.68
CA LEU A 15 -37.18 1.92 -29.60
C LEU A 15 -35.91 2.74 -29.90
N VAL A 16 -35.54 2.86 -31.18
CA VAL A 16 -34.32 3.51 -31.64
C VAL A 16 -34.66 4.61 -32.63
N ASP A 17 -34.13 5.81 -32.41
CA ASP A 17 -34.05 6.88 -33.40
C ASP A 17 -32.84 6.59 -34.30
N VAL A 18 -33.10 6.05 -35.49
CA VAL A 18 -32.04 5.60 -36.40
C VAL A 18 -31.26 6.78 -36.99
N LEU A 19 -31.89 7.94 -37.15
CA LEU A 19 -31.23 9.16 -37.62
C LEU A 19 -30.29 9.73 -36.57
N LYS A 20 -30.74 9.81 -35.30
CA LYS A 20 -29.91 10.28 -34.18
C LYS A 20 -29.00 9.19 -33.60
N ARG A 21 -29.13 7.95 -34.09
CA ARG A 21 -28.45 6.74 -33.62
C ARG A 21 -28.51 6.63 -32.09
N LYS A 22 -29.71 6.70 -31.52
CA LYS A 22 -29.88 6.64 -30.05
C LYS A 22 -31.13 5.87 -29.63
N PRO A 23 -31.08 5.11 -28.53
CA PRO A 23 -32.28 4.58 -27.91
C PRO A 23 -33.17 5.71 -27.38
N ILE A 24 -34.48 5.49 -27.42
CA ILE A 24 -35.48 6.38 -26.85
C ILE A 24 -36.34 5.60 -25.88
N ASN A 25 -36.62 6.21 -24.72
CA ASN A 25 -37.57 5.66 -23.78
C ASN A 25 -38.99 5.93 -24.30
N PHE A 26 -39.66 4.87 -24.76
CA PHE A 26 -41.07 4.96 -25.19
C PHE A 26 -41.99 5.43 -24.07
N TRP A 27 -41.69 5.07 -22.82
CA TRP A 27 -42.50 5.45 -21.66
C TRP A 27 -42.24 6.88 -21.15
N CYS A 28 -41.46 7.67 -21.88
CA CYS A 28 -41.30 9.10 -21.60
C CYS A 28 -42.53 9.88 -22.10
N PRO A 29 -43.07 10.85 -21.33
CA PRO A 29 -44.21 11.67 -21.76
C PRO A 29 -43.99 12.37 -23.10
N GLU A 30 -42.74 12.68 -23.42
CA GLU A 30 -42.33 13.42 -24.62
C GLU A 30 -42.42 12.58 -25.91
N ILE A 31 -42.64 11.26 -25.83
CA ILE A 31 -42.62 10.40 -27.03
C ILE A 31 -43.71 10.77 -28.03
N ARG A 32 -44.89 11.18 -27.53
CA ARG A 32 -46.02 11.57 -28.38
C ARG A 32 -45.70 12.82 -29.22
N LEU A 33 -44.84 13.69 -28.71
CA LEU A 33 -44.37 14.88 -29.44
C LEU A 33 -43.32 14.54 -30.50
N LEU A 34 -42.69 13.36 -30.41
CA LEU A 34 -41.63 12.93 -31.31
C LEU A 34 -42.14 12.13 -32.50
N LEU A 35 -43.35 11.56 -32.40
CA LEU A 35 -43.96 10.75 -33.44
C LEU A 35 -44.78 11.61 -34.42
N PRO A 36 -44.68 11.36 -35.73
CA PRO A 36 -45.32 12.19 -36.74
C PRO A 36 -46.85 11.98 -36.84
N ASN A 37 -47.37 10.84 -36.40
CA ASN A 37 -48.79 10.50 -36.48
C ASN A 37 -49.20 9.45 -35.43
N ASP A 38 -50.49 9.41 -35.10
CA ASP A 38 -51.03 8.48 -34.09
C ASP A 38 -50.94 7.01 -34.52
N SER A 39 -50.96 6.72 -35.83
CA SER A 39 -50.79 5.36 -36.33
C SER A 39 -49.46 4.73 -35.94
N ASP A 40 -48.38 5.52 -35.91
CA ASP A 40 -47.06 5.03 -35.50
C ASP A 40 -46.99 4.79 -33.99
N TYR A 41 -47.71 5.59 -33.20
CA TYR A 41 -47.85 5.36 -31.76
C TYR A 41 -48.61 4.05 -31.47
N GLU A 42 -49.70 3.79 -32.19
CA GLU A 42 -50.46 2.53 -32.07
C GLU A 42 -49.64 1.30 -32.49
N LYS A 43 -48.81 1.42 -33.54
CA LYS A 43 -47.87 0.34 -33.91
C LYS A 43 -46.90 0.02 -32.78
N LEU A 44 -46.40 1.05 -32.08
CA LEU A 44 -45.46 0.92 -30.97
C LEU A 44 -46.11 0.32 -29.72
N LEU A 45 -47.36 0.70 -29.39
CA LEU A 45 -48.12 0.12 -28.28
C LEU A 45 -48.31 -1.39 -28.41
N ARG A 46 -48.39 -1.90 -29.64
CA ARG A 46 -48.50 -3.33 -29.93
C ARG A 46 -47.17 -4.08 -29.82
N GLN A 47 -46.05 -3.38 -29.68
CA GLN A 47 -44.74 -3.99 -29.51
C GLN A 47 -44.42 -4.20 -28.03
N ASN A 48 -43.73 -5.31 -27.71
CA ASN A 48 -43.22 -5.57 -26.37
C ASN A 48 -41.95 -4.74 -26.12
N LEU A 49 -42.11 -3.43 -25.91
CA LEU A 49 -41.01 -2.49 -25.70
C LEU A 49 -40.47 -2.58 -24.28
N LEU A 50 -39.15 -2.53 -24.17
CA LEU A 50 -38.44 -2.60 -22.90
C LEU A 50 -38.79 -1.40 -22.01
N ASP A 51 -39.27 -1.67 -20.81
CA ASP A 51 -39.39 -0.65 -19.77
C ASP A 51 -38.00 -0.36 -19.16
N TRP A 52 -37.51 0.85 -19.39
CA TRP A 52 -36.21 1.28 -18.87
C TRP A 52 -36.15 1.26 -17.34
N THR A 53 -37.27 1.32 -16.63
CA THR A 53 -37.25 1.19 -15.15
C THR A 53 -36.72 -0.17 -14.70
N GLN A 54 -36.88 -1.21 -15.51
CA GLN A 54 -36.37 -2.55 -15.23
C GLN A 54 -34.84 -2.61 -15.30
N LEU A 55 -34.19 -1.74 -16.09
CA LEU A 55 -32.73 -1.66 -16.19
C LEU A 55 -32.05 -1.27 -14.88
N LYS A 56 -32.80 -0.72 -13.91
CA LYS A 56 -32.28 -0.30 -12.61
C LYS A 56 -32.71 -1.18 -11.44
N LYS A 57 -33.79 -1.97 -11.60
CA LYS A 57 -34.34 -2.78 -10.51
C LYS A 57 -33.32 -3.80 -9.96
N ASP A 58 -32.36 -4.18 -10.80
CA ASP A 58 -31.35 -5.21 -10.49
C ASP A 58 -29.89 -4.70 -10.49
N SER A 59 -29.62 -3.38 -10.56
CA SER A 59 -28.25 -2.87 -10.68
C SER A 59 -27.88 -1.82 -9.63
N THR A 60 -26.96 -2.17 -8.73
CA THR A 60 -26.24 -1.20 -7.87
C THR A 60 -25.21 -0.37 -8.66
N SER A 61 -24.96 -0.75 -9.91
CA SER A 61 -23.96 -0.21 -10.84
C SER A 61 -24.59 0.63 -11.95
N ILE A 62 -23.87 1.66 -12.45
CA ILE A 62 -24.38 2.51 -13.55
C ILE A 62 -24.15 1.93 -14.96
N LEU A 63 -23.40 0.82 -15.05
CA LEU A 63 -23.04 0.17 -16.31
C LEU A 63 -23.79 -1.16 -16.41
N VAL A 64 -24.63 -1.28 -17.44
CA VAL A 64 -25.58 -2.37 -17.63
C VAL A 64 -25.29 -3.09 -18.95
N GLY A 65 -25.26 -4.41 -18.89
CA GLY A 65 -25.03 -5.27 -20.03
C GLY A 65 -26.30 -5.61 -20.79
N VAL A 66 -26.29 -5.49 -22.13
CA VAL A 66 -27.45 -5.78 -22.99
C VAL A 66 -27.08 -6.80 -24.07
N TYR A 67 -27.88 -7.85 -24.20
CA TYR A 67 -27.75 -8.88 -25.22
C TYR A 67 -28.52 -8.48 -26.49
N SER A 68 -27.94 -7.60 -27.31
CA SER A 68 -28.53 -7.25 -28.61
C SER A 68 -27.47 -6.75 -29.58
N ALA A 69 -26.87 -7.66 -30.34
CA ALA A 69 -25.86 -7.31 -31.34
C ALA A 69 -26.43 -6.33 -32.39
N GLU A 70 -27.69 -6.49 -32.76
CA GLU A 70 -28.35 -5.67 -33.76
C GLU A 70 -28.57 -4.24 -33.24
N LEU A 71 -29.04 -4.05 -32.00
CA LEU A 71 -29.18 -2.72 -31.40
C LEU A 71 -27.89 -1.91 -31.51
N PHE A 72 -26.77 -2.52 -31.12
CA PHE A 72 -25.47 -1.87 -31.07
C PHE A 72 -24.89 -1.48 -32.44
N LYS A 73 -25.41 -2.03 -33.55
CA LYS A 73 -25.11 -1.53 -34.91
C LYS A 73 -25.78 -0.18 -35.19
N HIS A 74 -26.98 0.04 -34.64
CA HIS A 74 -27.81 1.21 -34.96
C HIS A 74 -27.65 2.37 -33.97
N ILE A 75 -27.00 2.15 -32.82
CA ILE A 75 -26.80 3.18 -31.80
C ILE A 75 -25.36 3.70 -31.73
N ARG A 76 -25.20 4.97 -31.37
CA ARG A 76 -23.91 5.62 -31.18
C ARG A 76 -23.32 5.23 -29.84
N LEU A 77 -22.17 4.59 -29.88
CA LEU A 77 -21.39 4.24 -28.69
C LEU A 77 -20.29 5.26 -28.45
N VAL A 78 -20.08 5.60 -27.18
CA VAL A 78 -19.04 6.50 -26.72
C VAL A 78 -18.19 5.76 -25.70
N LEU A 79 -16.87 5.81 -25.87
CA LEU A 79 -15.94 5.24 -24.91
C LEU A 79 -15.95 6.05 -23.61
N ARG A 80 -16.20 5.37 -22.49
CA ARG A 80 -16.15 5.94 -21.14
C ARG A 80 -15.26 5.11 -20.25
N GLU A 81 -14.60 5.77 -19.31
CA GLU A 81 -13.80 5.12 -18.27
C GLU A 81 -14.63 4.97 -16.98
N PHE A 82 -14.48 3.82 -16.34
CA PHE A 82 -15.21 3.40 -15.15
C PHE A 82 -14.25 2.93 -14.06
N PHE A 83 -14.70 3.05 -12.81
CA PHE A 83 -14.12 2.40 -11.64
C PHE A 83 -15.05 1.28 -11.19
N LEU A 84 -14.50 0.10 -10.93
CA LEU A 84 -15.09 -0.90 -10.06
C LEU A 84 -14.68 -0.58 -8.63
N LEU A 85 -15.64 -0.45 -7.74
CA LEU A 85 -15.45 -0.20 -6.31
C LEU A 85 -15.45 -1.52 -5.53
N GLU A 86 -14.94 -1.48 -4.32
CA GLU A 86 -14.84 -2.64 -3.41
C GLU A 86 -16.18 -3.27 -3.05
N ASP A 87 -17.25 -2.47 -3.02
CA ASP A 87 -18.62 -2.95 -2.83
C ASP A 87 -19.27 -3.51 -4.11
N GLY A 88 -18.48 -3.74 -5.16
CA GLY A 88 -18.92 -4.26 -6.45
C GLY A 88 -19.59 -3.22 -7.35
N ARG A 89 -19.76 -1.96 -6.92
CA ARG A 89 -20.39 -0.93 -7.75
C ARG A 89 -19.46 -0.42 -8.83
N ILE A 90 -20.03 -0.18 -10.00
CA ILE A 90 -19.35 0.47 -11.13
C ILE A 90 -19.81 1.91 -11.22
N VAL A 91 -18.84 2.83 -11.22
CA VAL A 91 -19.06 4.28 -11.32
C VAL A 91 -18.20 4.90 -12.41
N LEU A 92 -18.55 6.10 -12.89
CA LEU A 92 -17.71 6.81 -13.86
C LEU A 92 -16.43 7.30 -13.20
N LYS A 93 -15.30 7.19 -13.90
CA LYS A 93 -13.98 7.65 -13.43
C LYS A 93 -13.98 9.12 -12.96
N ARG A 94 -14.74 9.99 -13.65
CA ARG A 94 -14.86 11.43 -13.31
C ARG A 94 -15.48 11.70 -11.94
N MET A 95 -16.11 10.71 -11.31
CA MET A 95 -16.73 10.84 -9.99
C MET A 95 -15.73 10.65 -8.85
N ARG A 96 -14.43 10.47 -9.14
CA ARG A 96 -13.37 10.14 -8.16
C ARG A 96 -13.43 10.95 -6.86
N ASN A 97 -13.62 12.26 -6.96
CA ASN A 97 -13.56 13.17 -5.81
C ASN A 97 -14.76 13.03 -4.85
N LYS A 98 -15.78 12.24 -5.21
CA LYS A 98 -17.00 12.02 -4.42
C LYS A 98 -17.08 10.59 -3.85
N LEU A 99 -16.03 9.79 -4.00
CA LEU A 99 -16.03 8.39 -3.61
C LEU A 99 -15.43 8.22 -2.21
N HIS A 100 -16.20 7.62 -1.31
CA HIS A 100 -15.72 7.13 -0.02
C HIS A 100 -15.23 5.67 -0.06
N TYR A 101 -15.33 5.04 -1.24
CA TYR A 101 -15.01 3.62 -1.44
C TYR A 101 -13.72 3.47 -2.24
N LYS A 102 -12.97 2.42 -1.91
CA LYS A 102 -11.73 2.04 -2.58
C LYS A 102 -12.02 1.60 -4.02
N VAL A 103 -11.15 2.02 -4.94
CA VAL A 103 -11.21 1.60 -6.34
C VAL A 103 -10.46 0.28 -6.48
N VAL A 104 -11.16 -0.77 -6.87
CA VAL A 104 -10.62 -2.11 -7.15
C VAL A 104 -10.00 -2.17 -8.53
N LYS A 105 -10.68 -1.64 -9.55
CA LYS A 105 -10.18 -1.69 -10.94
C LYS A 105 -10.61 -0.49 -11.76
N THR A 106 -9.71 -0.02 -12.63
CA THR A 106 -10.04 1.00 -13.64
C THR A 106 -10.10 0.40 -15.04
N PHE A 107 -11.22 0.56 -15.73
CA PHE A 107 -11.40 0.03 -17.08
C PHE A 107 -12.14 1.01 -17.98
N ALA A 108 -12.14 0.76 -19.30
CA ALA A 108 -12.85 1.57 -20.28
C ALA A 108 -13.75 0.68 -21.14
N ARG A 109 -14.97 1.17 -21.43
CA ARG A 109 -15.96 0.45 -22.23
C ARG A 109 -16.68 1.41 -23.18
N LYS A 110 -16.89 1.00 -24.43
CA LYS A 110 -17.82 1.71 -25.33
C LYS A 110 -19.24 1.43 -24.88
N CYS A 111 -19.99 2.48 -24.60
CA CYS A 111 -21.34 2.37 -24.08
C CYS A 111 -22.22 3.48 -24.64
N CYS A 112 -23.53 3.26 -24.59
CA CYS A 112 -24.53 4.28 -24.91
C CYS A 112 -25.08 4.85 -23.61
N ARG A 113 -25.16 6.18 -23.53
CA ARG A 113 -25.68 6.87 -22.36
C ARG A 113 -27.20 6.91 -22.46
N LEU A 114 -27.89 6.41 -21.43
CA LEU A 114 -29.33 6.54 -21.26
C LEU A 114 -29.62 7.47 -20.08
N PHE A 115 -30.71 8.22 -20.17
CA PHE A 115 -31.18 9.09 -19.10
C PHE A 115 -32.54 8.60 -18.61
N LEU A 116 -32.63 8.31 -17.31
CA LEU A 116 -33.87 7.93 -16.65
C LEU A 116 -34.28 9.08 -15.70
N PRO A 117 -35.43 9.73 -15.90
CA PRO A 117 -35.82 10.93 -15.16
C PRO A 117 -35.76 10.79 -13.63
N LYS A 118 -36.21 9.67 -13.08
CA LYS A 118 -36.22 9.41 -11.62
C LYS A 118 -34.90 8.88 -11.06
N TRP A 119 -34.01 8.44 -11.93
CA TRP A 119 -32.97 7.48 -11.54
C TRP A 119 -31.56 7.86 -12.02
N GLY A 120 -31.44 8.92 -12.80
CA GLY A 120 -30.19 9.45 -13.29
C GLY A 120 -29.71 8.80 -14.59
N THR A 121 -28.40 8.84 -14.81
CA THR A 121 -27.79 8.37 -16.04
C THR A 121 -27.27 6.95 -15.88
N ILE A 122 -27.64 6.05 -16.81
CA ILE A 122 -27.07 4.71 -16.93
C ILE A 122 -26.34 4.57 -18.26
N TYR A 123 -25.51 3.54 -18.37
CA TYR A 123 -24.72 3.24 -19.55
C TYR A 123 -24.97 1.80 -19.97
N ILE A 124 -25.42 1.59 -21.21
CA ILE A 124 -25.59 0.24 -21.76
C ILE A 124 -24.40 -0.13 -22.65
N TYR A 125 -23.97 -1.39 -22.60
CA TYR A 125 -22.89 -1.92 -23.44
C TYR A 125 -23.24 -3.33 -23.95
N PRO A 126 -22.68 -3.77 -25.09
CA PRO A 126 -22.92 -5.11 -25.62
C PRO A 126 -22.33 -6.20 -24.72
N LEU A 127 -23.15 -7.19 -24.36
CA LEU A 127 -22.70 -8.49 -23.86
C LEU A 127 -22.70 -9.51 -25.00
N LEU A 128 -21.62 -10.31 -25.10
CA LEU A 128 -21.61 -11.50 -25.95
C LEU A 128 -22.12 -12.71 -25.15
N GLN A 129 -22.77 -13.64 -25.85
CA GLN A 129 -23.03 -14.99 -25.33
C GLN A 129 -21.68 -15.68 -25.12
N ASP A 130 -21.28 -15.90 -23.87
CA ASP A 130 -20.57 -17.14 -23.57
C ASP A 130 -21.56 -18.29 -23.80
N ASN A 131 -21.08 -19.46 -24.24
CA ASN A 131 -21.85 -20.65 -24.65
C ASN A 131 -22.78 -21.27 -23.58
N GLN A 132 -23.25 -20.53 -22.58
CA GLN A 132 -24.27 -20.95 -21.62
C GLN A 132 -25.60 -20.27 -21.93
N VAL A 133 -26.56 -21.08 -22.36
CA VAL A 133 -27.98 -20.72 -22.48
C VAL A 133 -28.45 -20.13 -21.15
N CYS A 134 -28.99 -18.92 -21.16
CA CYS A 134 -29.69 -18.35 -20.02
C CYS A 134 -30.82 -17.41 -20.46
N SER A 135 -31.99 -17.69 -19.93
CA SER A 135 -33.23 -16.92 -20.01
C SER A 135 -33.21 -15.78 -18.97
N GLY A 136 -33.16 -14.53 -19.42
CA GLY A 136 -33.23 -13.34 -18.54
C GLY A 136 -32.27 -12.21 -18.97
N GLY A 137 -32.78 -11.23 -19.69
CA GLY A 137 -32.05 -10.32 -20.60
C GLY A 137 -31.24 -9.15 -20.00
N VAL A 138 -30.81 -9.20 -18.74
CA VAL A 138 -29.94 -8.15 -18.16
C VAL A 138 -28.94 -8.81 -17.20
N ARG A 139 -27.63 -8.56 -17.39
CA ARG A 139 -26.58 -9.00 -16.46
C ARG A 139 -25.73 -7.82 -15.98
N GLN A 140 -25.30 -7.90 -14.73
CA GLN A 140 -24.26 -7.04 -14.18
C GLN A 140 -22.90 -7.40 -14.81
N PHE A 141 -22.04 -6.40 -14.98
CA PHE A 141 -20.70 -6.55 -15.56
C PHE A 141 -19.83 -7.42 -14.65
N ALA A 142 -19.47 -8.62 -15.11
CA ALA A 142 -18.49 -9.47 -14.43
C ALA A 142 -17.09 -9.17 -14.98
N LEU A 143 -16.17 -8.79 -14.08
CA LEU A 143 -14.74 -8.72 -14.37
C LEU A 143 -14.10 -10.02 -13.90
N ASN A 144 -13.41 -10.72 -14.80
CA ASN A 144 -12.40 -11.69 -14.37
C ASN A 144 -11.25 -10.90 -13.74
N VAL A 145 -11.33 -10.73 -12.42
CA VAL A 145 -10.18 -10.38 -11.60
C VAL A 145 -9.50 -11.71 -11.30
N GLU A 146 -8.30 -11.92 -11.83
CA GLU A 146 -7.44 -13.01 -11.36
C GLU A 146 -6.71 -12.48 -10.12
N PRO A 147 -7.16 -12.84 -8.90
CA PRO A 147 -6.64 -12.25 -7.66
C PRO A 147 -5.25 -12.81 -7.32
N ASN A 148 -4.90 -13.96 -7.90
CA ASN A 148 -3.75 -14.78 -7.51
C ASN A 148 -2.48 -14.53 -8.33
N LEU A 149 -2.46 -13.52 -9.21
CA LEU A 149 -1.25 -13.14 -9.95
C LEU A 149 -0.35 -12.31 -9.04
N GLU A 150 0.82 -12.86 -8.74
CA GLU A 150 1.90 -12.19 -8.01
C GLU A 150 2.95 -11.64 -8.99
N TYR A 151 3.52 -10.50 -8.64
CA TYR A 151 4.52 -9.79 -9.44
C TYR A 151 5.77 -9.55 -8.61
N PRO A 152 6.97 -9.68 -9.19
CA PRO A 152 8.19 -9.31 -8.50
C PRO A 152 8.22 -7.79 -8.31
N LEU A 153 8.43 -7.34 -7.09
CA LEU A 153 8.80 -5.98 -6.75
C LEU A 153 10.29 -5.98 -6.41
N ILE A 154 11.08 -5.33 -7.26
CA ILE A 154 12.53 -5.32 -7.19
C ILE A 154 12.97 -3.94 -6.68
N ASP A 155 13.57 -3.94 -5.50
CA ASP A 155 14.17 -2.78 -4.87
C ASP A 155 15.67 -2.74 -5.16
N ILE A 156 16.13 -1.63 -5.74
CA ILE A 156 17.56 -1.34 -5.91
C ILE A 156 17.87 -0.08 -5.10
N ASP A 157 18.82 -0.20 -4.17
CA ASP A 157 19.26 0.87 -3.27
C ASP A 157 18.12 1.60 -2.52
N PHE A 158 16.99 0.92 -2.30
CA PHE A 158 15.77 1.45 -1.65
C PHE A 158 15.20 2.73 -2.29
N ASN A 159 15.68 3.11 -3.47
CA ASN A 159 15.31 4.34 -4.16
C ASN A 159 14.69 4.04 -5.51
N TYR A 160 15.03 2.90 -6.11
CA TYR A 160 14.60 2.55 -7.44
C TYR A 160 13.78 1.27 -7.37
N GLN A 161 12.48 1.40 -7.62
CA GLN A 161 11.57 0.26 -7.63
C GLN A 161 11.20 -0.14 -9.05
N TYR A 162 11.28 -1.43 -9.28
CA TYR A 162 10.93 -2.04 -10.55
C TYR A 162 9.94 -3.18 -10.34
N THR A 163 9.19 -3.48 -11.39
CA THR A 163 8.42 -4.72 -11.47
C THR A 163 8.52 -5.31 -12.87
N ILE A 164 8.18 -6.59 -13.01
CA ILE A 164 8.19 -7.28 -14.29
C ILE A 164 6.77 -7.78 -14.57
N ILE A 165 6.18 -7.33 -15.68
CA ILE A 165 4.86 -7.77 -16.16
C ILE A 165 5.00 -8.29 -17.58
N GLU A 166 4.70 -9.56 -17.81
CA GLU A 166 4.84 -10.23 -19.13
C GLU A 166 6.22 -10.01 -19.78
N GLY A 167 7.28 -10.06 -18.97
CA GLY A 167 8.66 -9.84 -19.42
C GLY A 167 9.01 -8.37 -19.71
N PHE A 168 8.14 -7.40 -19.44
CA PHE A 168 8.49 -5.98 -19.46
C PHE A 168 9.01 -5.54 -18.10
N LEU A 169 10.26 -5.09 -18.04
CA LEU A 169 10.79 -4.39 -16.87
C LEU A 169 10.21 -2.97 -16.81
N LEU A 170 9.51 -2.65 -15.74
CA LEU A 170 8.87 -1.36 -15.51
C LEU A 170 9.58 -0.62 -14.39
N TYR A 171 10.08 0.58 -14.65
CA TYR A 171 10.55 1.49 -13.62
C TYR A 171 9.37 2.24 -13.02
N LEU A 172 9.04 1.92 -11.77
CA LEU A 172 7.80 2.33 -11.13
C LEU A 172 7.82 3.79 -10.67
N ASN A 173 8.98 4.33 -10.31
CA ASN A 173 9.12 5.73 -9.90
C ASN A 173 8.75 6.69 -11.04
N GLU A 174 9.25 6.45 -12.25
CA GLU A 174 8.98 7.27 -13.45
C GLU A 174 7.83 6.74 -14.30
N ARG A 175 7.29 5.56 -13.95
CA ARG A 175 6.18 4.90 -14.65
C ARG A 175 6.47 4.72 -16.14
N ARG A 176 7.62 4.11 -16.44
CA ARG A 176 8.08 3.82 -17.80
C ARG A 176 8.68 2.42 -17.93
N PRO A 177 8.62 1.79 -19.11
CA PRO A 177 9.36 0.57 -19.38
C PRO A 177 10.87 0.88 -19.55
N CYS A 178 11.72 -0.06 -19.13
CA CYS A 178 13.18 0.03 -19.24
C CYS A 178 13.73 -1.14 -20.05
N LYS A 179 14.84 -0.90 -20.76
CA LYS A 179 15.57 -1.98 -21.46
C LYS A 179 16.31 -2.81 -20.44
N TRP A 180 16.33 -4.12 -20.63
CA TRP A 180 17.08 -5.00 -19.72
C TRP A 180 18.60 -4.82 -19.85
N ASN A 181 19.03 -4.50 -21.07
CA ASN A 181 20.43 -4.28 -21.44
C ASN A 181 20.93 -2.85 -21.17
N ASP A 182 20.24 -2.09 -20.31
CA ASP A 182 20.71 -0.78 -19.87
C ASP A 182 21.96 -0.93 -18.98
N ASN A 183 23.08 -0.33 -19.39
CA ASN A 183 24.36 -0.44 -18.69
C ASN A 183 24.29 0.15 -17.27
N ASP A 184 23.57 1.25 -17.07
CA ASP A 184 23.47 1.88 -15.75
C ASP A 184 22.67 1.00 -14.80
N LEU A 185 21.58 0.39 -15.30
CA LEU A 185 20.79 -0.56 -14.53
C LEU A 185 21.63 -1.81 -14.18
N ARG A 186 22.34 -2.38 -15.16
CA ARG A 186 23.18 -3.57 -14.97
C ARG A 186 24.30 -3.31 -13.95
N ASN A 187 24.92 -2.14 -14.00
CA ASN A 187 25.96 -1.74 -13.06
C ASN A 187 25.43 -1.58 -11.63
N ARG A 188 24.23 -1.01 -11.46
CA ARG A 188 23.58 -0.87 -10.14
C ARG A 188 23.14 -2.20 -9.55
N ILE A 189 22.61 -3.09 -10.38
CA ILE A 189 22.11 -4.40 -9.94
C ILE A 189 23.28 -5.33 -9.58
N GLY A 190 24.37 -5.25 -10.33
CA GLY A 190 25.45 -6.23 -10.27
C GLY A 190 25.10 -7.50 -11.04
N LEU A 191 26.14 -8.12 -11.61
CA LEU A 191 25.99 -9.16 -12.62
C LEU A 191 25.29 -10.43 -12.12
N LYS A 192 25.53 -10.82 -10.87
CA LYS A 192 24.94 -12.03 -10.28
C LYS A 192 23.43 -11.92 -10.14
N ALA A 193 22.95 -10.83 -9.52
CA ALA A 193 21.52 -10.62 -9.32
C ALA A 193 20.81 -10.31 -10.64
N TRP A 194 21.47 -9.60 -11.56
CA TRP A 194 20.99 -9.39 -12.92
C TRP A 194 20.76 -10.75 -13.62
N ALA A 195 21.74 -11.65 -13.64
CA ALA A 195 21.59 -12.97 -14.24
C ALA A 195 20.45 -13.79 -13.61
N SER A 196 20.31 -13.77 -12.28
CA SER A 196 19.21 -14.44 -11.58
C SER A 196 17.84 -13.91 -11.99
N LEU A 197 17.66 -12.58 -12.01
CA LEU A 197 16.41 -11.95 -12.45
C LEU A 197 16.09 -12.27 -13.91
N LYS A 198 17.11 -12.33 -14.78
CA LYS A 198 16.93 -12.73 -16.18
C LYS A 198 16.44 -14.17 -16.30
N LYS A 199 17.02 -15.09 -15.52
CA LYS A 199 16.63 -16.51 -15.49
C LYS A 199 15.20 -16.71 -14.97
N LEU A 200 14.81 -15.98 -13.92
CA LEU A 200 13.52 -16.14 -13.26
C LEU A 200 12.37 -15.51 -14.06
N TYR A 201 12.56 -14.29 -14.57
CA TYR A 201 11.46 -13.48 -15.09
C TYR A 201 11.60 -13.09 -16.57
N ASN A 202 12.74 -13.38 -17.20
CA ASN A 202 13.05 -13.06 -18.60
C ASN A 202 12.56 -11.68 -19.08
N PRO A 203 13.05 -10.57 -18.50
CA PRO A 203 12.57 -9.20 -18.72
C PRO A 203 12.99 -8.57 -20.07
N MET A 204 12.99 -9.35 -21.15
CA MET A 204 13.48 -8.95 -22.48
C MET A 204 12.40 -8.38 -23.40
N SER A 205 11.14 -8.26 -22.95
CA SER A 205 10.02 -7.92 -23.85
C SER A 205 10.20 -6.54 -24.48
N LEU A 206 10.74 -5.55 -23.78
CA LEU A 206 11.00 -4.23 -24.38
C LEU A 206 12.09 -4.30 -25.47
N ASP A 207 13.16 -5.05 -25.23
CA ASP A 207 14.23 -5.27 -26.21
C ASP A 207 13.69 -5.97 -27.47
N ILE A 208 12.78 -6.94 -27.30
CA ILE A 208 12.06 -7.56 -28.42
C ILE A 208 11.25 -6.49 -29.18
N VAL A 209 10.48 -5.66 -28.47
CA VAL A 209 9.66 -4.61 -29.10
C VAL A 209 10.49 -3.66 -29.95
N TYR A 210 11.72 -3.31 -29.55
CA TYR A 210 12.58 -2.45 -30.35
C TYR A 210 13.14 -3.09 -31.62
N ASN A 211 13.19 -4.42 -31.68
CA ASN A 211 13.71 -5.18 -32.81
C ASN A 211 12.63 -5.73 -33.76
N LEU A 212 11.34 -5.49 -33.46
CA LEU A 212 10.24 -5.88 -34.34
C LEU A 212 10.17 -5.03 -35.61
N ASP A 213 9.73 -5.64 -36.71
CA ASP A 213 9.31 -4.92 -37.91
C ASP A 213 7.95 -4.25 -37.69
N SER A 214 7.07 -4.94 -36.95
CA SER A 214 5.81 -4.40 -36.47
C SER A 214 6.03 -3.25 -35.49
N ASN A 215 5.22 -2.20 -35.60
CA ASN A 215 5.24 -1.08 -34.67
C ASN A 215 4.34 -1.32 -33.44
N TYR A 216 3.92 -2.55 -33.18
CA TYR A 216 3.05 -2.90 -32.08
C TYR A 216 3.46 -4.20 -31.38
N TYR A 217 3.06 -4.35 -30.12
CA TYR A 217 3.23 -5.56 -29.32
C TYR A 217 2.05 -5.75 -28.38
N PHE A 218 1.53 -6.96 -28.23
CA PHE A 218 0.38 -7.24 -27.36
C PHE A 218 0.77 -7.58 -25.93
N VAL A 219 0.06 -7.00 -24.96
CA VAL A 219 0.13 -7.33 -23.53
C VAL A 219 -1.26 -7.72 -23.05
N LYS A 220 -1.40 -8.84 -22.33
CA LYS A 220 -2.70 -9.31 -21.82
C LYS A 220 -3.07 -8.63 -20.53
N ASP A 221 -2.09 -8.41 -19.68
CA ASP A 221 -2.25 -7.87 -18.35
C ASP A 221 -2.61 -6.37 -18.35
N ASP A 222 -3.82 -6.06 -17.89
CA ASP A 222 -4.33 -4.69 -17.76
C ASP A 222 -3.48 -3.84 -16.79
N ARG A 223 -2.83 -4.45 -15.80
CA ARG A 223 -2.05 -3.76 -14.75
C ARG A 223 -0.84 -3.03 -15.33
N PHE A 224 -0.26 -3.56 -16.40
CA PHE A 224 0.76 -2.86 -17.20
C PHE A 224 0.32 -1.42 -17.53
N PHE A 225 -0.90 -1.28 -18.05
CA PHE A 225 -1.44 0.03 -18.44
C PHE A 225 -1.92 0.87 -17.25
N GLN A 226 -2.25 0.25 -16.12
CA GLN A 226 -2.65 0.94 -14.88
C GLN A 226 -1.44 1.64 -14.25
N LEU A 227 -0.33 0.90 -14.10
CA LEU A 227 0.90 1.40 -13.49
C LEU A 227 1.52 2.56 -14.28
N LEU A 228 1.61 2.41 -15.61
CA LEU A 228 2.25 3.41 -16.47
C LEU A 228 1.46 4.73 -16.57
N GLY A 229 0.13 4.70 -16.35
CA GLY A 229 -0.75 5.88 -16.33
C GLY A 229 -0.92 6.65 -17.65
N ARG A 230 -0.02 6.49 -18.63
CA ARG A 230 -0.03 7.16 -19.94
C ARG A 230 -0.62 6.24 -21.01
N ARG A 231 -1.93 6.32 -21.19
CA ARG A 231 -2.65 5.53 -22.19
C ARG A 231 -2.99 6.38 -23.42
N VAL A 232 -2.85 5.78 -24.59
CA VAL A 232 -3.34 6.34 -25.86
C VAL A 232 -4.35 5.40 -26.49
N PHE A 233 -5.17 5.95 -27.38
CA PHE A 233 -6.10 5.18 -28.17
C PHE A 233 -5.50 4.90 -29.53
N VAL A 234 -5.60 3.65 -29.98
CA VAL A 234 -5.03 3.20 -31.25
C VAL A 234 -6.05 2.44 -32.09
N LYS A 235 -5.80 2.41 -33.40
CA LYS A 235 -6.47 1.54 -34.36
C LYS A 235 -5.42 0.75 -35.15
N PHE A 236 -5.80 -0.44 -35.56
CA PHE A 236 -5.03 -1.20 -36.54
C PHE A 236 -5.48 -0.82 -37.94
N SER A 237 -4.54 -0.85 -38.89
CA SER A 237 -4.79 -0.61 -40.30
C SER A 237 -4.01 -1.65 -41.09
N GLU A 238 -4.66 -2.21 -42.09
CA GLU A 238 -4.08 -3.17 -43.01
C GLU A 238 -3.30 -2.43 -44.09
N VAL A 239 -2.09 -2.89 -44.37
CA VAL A 239 -1.17 -2.33 -45.35
C VAL A 239 -0.67 -3.49 -46.22
N MET A 240 -0.94 -3.40 -47.52
CA MET A 240 -0.37 -4.33 -48.49
C MET A 240 1.14 -4.05 -48.64
N LYS A 241 1.98 -5.02 -48.27
CA LYS A 241 3.42 -4.93 -48.54
C LYS A 241 3.68 -5.31 -50.00
N ASN A 242 4.32 -4.42 -50.75
CA ASN A 242 4.85 -4.74 -52.08
C ASN A 242 6.29 -5.28 -51.95
N LYS A 243 6.45 -6.57 -52.30
CA LYS A 243 7.67 -7.36 -52.59
C LYS A 243 8.98 -7.05 -51.82
N THR A 244 9.35 -8.01 -50.96
CA THR A 244 10.56 -8.86 -51.08
C THR A 244 10.48 -10.07 -50.15
N ASN A 245 9.79 -9.97 -49.01
CA ASN A 245 9.59 -11.08 -48.06
C ASN A 245 8.10 -11.25 -47.72
N GLY A 246 7.44 -12.21 -48.38
CA GLY A 246 6.10 -12.70 -48.03
C GLY A 246 4.93 -11.91 -48.61
N ASN A 247 4.15 -12.55 -49.48
CA ASN A 247 2.87 -12.02 -49.95
C ASN A 247 1.84 -12.13 -48.82
N GLY A 248 1.39 -11.00 -48.28
CA GLY A 248 0.30 -10.95 -47.33
C GLY A 248 -0.01 -9.55 -46.82
N PRO A 249 -1.24 -9.31 -46.34
CA PRO A 249 -1.56 -8.09 -45.63
C PRO A 249 -0.69 -7.98 -44.37
N SER A 250 -0.08 -6.81 -44.18
CA SER A 250 0.65 -6.49 -42.96
C SER A 250 -0.13 -5.48 -42.14
N PHE A 251 -0.11 -5.61 -40.83
CA PHE A 251 -0.85 -4.71 -39.96
C PHE A 251 0.06 -3.67 -39.33
N TYR A 252 -0.43 -2.45 -39.27
CA TYR A 252 0.23 -1.33 -38.61
C TYR A 252 -0.71 -0.68 -37.59
N CYS A 253 -0.14 -0.23 -36.46
CA CYS A 253 -0.88 0.41 -35.37
C CYS A 253 -0.72 1.93 -35.43
N ALA A 254 -1.82 2.68 -35.40
CA ALA A 254 -1.77 4.14 -35.44
C ALA A 254 -2.59 4.76 -34.29
N ARG A 255 -2.05 5.85 -33.72
CA ARG A 255 -2.78 6.68 -32.75
C ARG A 255 -4.05 7.25 -33.40
N THR A 256 -5.14 7.25 -32.65
CA THR A 256 -6.46 7.68 -33.14
C THR A 256 -7.27 8.35 -32.03
N THR A 257 -8.46 8.81 -32.38
CA THR A 257 -9.44 9.36 -31.44
C THR A 257 -10.24 8.25 -30.76
N THR A 258 -10.81 8.53 -29.58
CA THR A 258 -11.67 7.60 -28.83
C THR A 258 -12.84 7.03 -29.63
N ALA A 259 -13.35 7.78 -30.62
CA ALA A 259 -14.44 7.35 -31.48
C ALA A 259 -14.03 6.20 -32.43
N LYS A 260 -12.80 6.27 -32.97
CA LYS A 260 -12.28 5.32 -33.96
C LYS A 260 -11.32 4.29 -33.35
N ALA A 261 -11.16 4.28 -32.04
CA ALA A 261 -10.25 3.40 -31.33
C ALA A 261 -10.76 1.96 -31.33
N THR A 262 -9.86 1.02 -31.63
CA THR A 262 -10.08 -0.42 -31.44
C THR A 262 -9.37 -0.92 -30.19
N HIS A 263 -8.21 -0.35 -29.83
CA HIS A 263 -7.43 -0.76 -28.66
C HIS A 263 -6.89 0.43 -27.85
N ILE A 264 -6.45 0.12 -26.63
CA ILE A 264 -5.68 1.01 -25.77
C ILE A 264 -4.21 0.60 -25.88
N ALA A 265 -3.30 1.57 -25.91
CA ALA A 265 -1.87 1.31 -25.95
C ALA A 265 -1.07 2.28 -25.06
N TYR A 266 0.17 1.92 -24.80
CA TYR A 266 1.24 2.78 -24.30
C TYR A 266 2.14 3.14 -25.48
N VAL A 267 2.51 4.41 -25.61
CA VAL A 267 3.43 4.88 -26.68
C VAL A 267 4.85 4.84 -26.15
N LEU A 268 5.72 4.16 -26.87
CA LEU A 268 7.16 4.26 -26.69
C LEU A 268 7.64 5.52 -27.41
N THR A 269 7.97 6.55 -26.64
CA THR A 269 8.65 7.76 -27.12
C THR A 269 10.14 7.55 -26.93
N ASP A 270 10.81 6.95 -27.91
CA ASP A 270 12.26 6.79 -27.80
C ASP A 270 12.94 8.09 -28.24
N THR A 271 13.62 8.77 -27.31
CA THR A 271 14.48 9.92 -27.60
C THR A 271 15.80 9.51 -28.23
N THR A 272 16.16 8.22 -28.20
CA THR A 272 17.41 7.69 -28.80
C THR A 272 17.27 7.31 -30.28
N LEU A 273 16.04 7.36 -30.83
CA LEU A 273 15.76 7.13 -32.25
C LEU A 273 16.04 8.34 -33.16
N ASN A 274 16.64 9.42 -32.62
CA ASN A 274 17.23 10.50 -33.43
C ASN A 274 18.54 10.04 -34.11
N HIS A 275 18.58 8.81 -34.62
CA HIS A 275 19.62 8.38 -35.54
C HIS A 275 19.26 8.96 -36.92
N PRO A 276 20.15 9.75 -37.56
CA PRO A 276 19.82 10.53 -38.76
C PRO A 276 19.45 9.69 -40.00
N THR A 277 19.51 8.37 -39.91
CA THR A 277 19.24 7.43 -40.99
C THR A 277 17.86 6.77 -40.93
N VAL A 278 17.09 6.90 -39.85
CA VAL A 278 15.75 6.29 -39.75
C VAL A 278 14.68 7.30 -40.16
N ARG A 279 14.17 7.12 -41.39
CA ARG A 279 13.07 7.91 -41.95
C ARG A 279 11.81 7.83 -41.08
N LYS A 280 11.35 9.00 -40.63
CA LYS A 280 10.07 9.32 -39.94
C LYS A 280 9.92 8.75 -38.53
N ASN A 281 9.38 9.60 -37.64
CA ASN A 281 8.93 9.28 -36.28
C ASN A 281 7.96 8.08 -36.26
N VAL A 282 8.48 6.85 -36.33
CA VAL A 282 7.67 5.63 -36.19
C VAL A 282 7.49 5.39 -34.70
N TYR A 283 6.37 5.86 -34.16
CA TYR A 283 5.94 5.49 -32.82
C TYR A 283 5.72 3.97 -32.74
N ARG A 284 6.33 3.33 -31.75
CA ARG A 284 6.05 1.94 -31.37
C ARG A 284 5.01 1.94 -30.24
N PHE A 285 4.09 0.97 -30.27
CA PHE A 285 2.96 0.88 -29.37
C PHE A 285 2.96 -0.45 -28.61
N ILE A 286 2.91 -0.41 -27.28
CA ILE A 286 2.56 -1.60 -26.49
C ILE A 286 1.04 -1.58 -26.33
N VAL A 287 0.35 -2.53 -26.93
CA VAL A 287 -1.11 -2.54 -27.11
C VAL A 287 -1.73 -3.56 -26.17
N ARG A 288 -2.82 -3.19 -25.51
CA ARG A 288 -3.60 -4.15 -24.72
C ARG A 288 -4.22 -5.17 -25.67
N GLU A 289 -3.99 -6.47 -25.44
CA GLU A 289 -4.49 -7.54 -26.32
C GLU A 289 -6.01 -7.56 -26.41
N ARG A 290 -6.71 -7.31 -25.29
CA ARG A 290 -8.17 -7.20 -25.28
C ARG A 290 -8.61 -5.89 -25.94
N PRO A 291 -9.44 -5.92 -27.00
CA PRO A 291 -9.90 -4.71 -27.65
C PRO A 291 -10.84 -3.90 -26.74
N ILE A 292 -11.07 -2.63 -27.09
CA ILE A 292 -12.05 -1.75 -26.43
C ILE A 292 -13.49 -2.18 -26.77
N VAL A 293 -13.66 -2.73 -27.97
CA VAL A 293 -14.89 -3.28 -28.51
C VAL A 293 -14.53 -4.63 -29.10
N GLU A 294 -15.21 -5.69 -28.70
CA GLU A 294 -15.28 -6.89 -29.54
C GLU A 294 -16.15 -6.48 -30.73
N ASP A 295 -15.50 -6.01 -31.79
CA ASP A 295 -16.16 -5.32 -32.88
C ASP A 295 -17.12 -6.27 -33.59
N ILE A 296 -18.43 -6.00 -33.48
CA ILE A 296 -19.48 -6.65 -34.28
C ILE A 296 -19.37 -6.24 -35.76
N THR A 297 -18.49 -5.27 -36.08
CA THR A 297 -18.37 -4.63 -37.39
C THR A 297 -16.94 -4.47 -37.93
N SER A 298 -15.89 -4.96 -37.26
CA SER A 298 -14.52 -4.83 -37.80
C SER A 298 -14.22 -5.93 -38.82
N THR A 299 -13.78 -5.53 -40.00
CA THR A 299 -13.18 -6.42 -41.00
C THR A 299 -11.81 -6.98 -40.58
N LEU A 300 -11.25 -6.51 -39.46
CA LEU A 300 -9.97 -6.97 -38.92
C LEU A 300 -10.14 -8.28 -38.17
N ASN A 301 -9.52 -9.34 -38.67
CA ASN A 301 -9.45 -10.63 -37.99
C ASN A 301 -8.39 -10.60 -36.87
N PRO A 302 -8.77 -10.65 -35.57
CA PRO A 302 -7.82 -10.56 -34.47
C PRO A 302 -6.76 -11.70 -34.47
N SER A 303 -7.07 -12.83 -35.09
CA SER A 303 -6.14 -13.97 -35.19
C SER A 303 -4.95 -13.68 -36.10
N GLU A 304 -5.14 -12.90 -37.16
CA GLU A 304 -4.07 -12.55 -38.11
C GLU A 304 -3.08 -11.56 -37.51
N LEU A 305 -3.58 -10.56 -36.75
CA LEU A 305 -2.75 -9.63 -35.98
C LEU A 305 -1.80 -10.37 -35.01
N LYS A 306 -2.33 -11.38 -34.33
CA LYS A 306 -1.56 -12.21 -33.39
C LYS A 306 -0.57 -13.11 -34.11
N LYS A 307 -0.94 -13.67 -35.26
CA LYS A 307 -0.07 -14.52 -36.07
C LYS A 307 1.15 -13.76 -36.58
N GLN A 308 0.96 -12.56 -37.13
CA GLN A 308 2.08 -11.69 -37.58
C GLN A 308 3.04 -11.43 -36.41
N LEU A 309 2.52 -10.96 -35.27
CA LEU A 309 3.34 -10.67 -34.10
C LEU A 309 4.07 -11.91 -33.57
N PHE A 310 3.38 -13.05 -33.48
CA PHE A 310 3.97 -14.30 -33.00
C PHE A 310 5.15 -14.76 -33.86
N THR A 311 5.01 -14.69 -35.18
CA THR A 311 6.10 -15.05 -36.11
C THR A 311 7.31 -14.13 -35.93
N GLU A 312 7.11 -12.81 -35.91
CA GLU A 312 8.21 -11.86 -35.72
C GLU A 312 8.90 -12.02 -34.35
N VAL A 313 8.12 -12.16 -33.27
CA VAL A 313 8.64 -12.35 -31.92
C VAL A 313 9.49 -13.62 -31.80
N ASN A 314 9.08 -14.73 -32.43
CA ASN A 314 9.85 -15.98 -32.38
C ASN A 314 11.19 -15.87 -33.10
N VAL A 315 11.24 -15.20 -34.25
CA VAL A 315 12.50 -14.94 -34.98
C VAL A 315 13.49 -14.18 -34.09
N ILE A 316 13.00 -13.11 -33.45
CA ILE A 316 13.81 -12.28 -32.57
C ILE A 316 14.26 -13.04 -31.31
N LYS A 317 13.35 -13.78 -30.67
CA LYS A 317 13.69 -14.59 -29.49
C LYS A 317 14.78 -15.62 -29.79
N ASN A 318 14.71 -16.29 -30.94
CA ASN A 318 15.71 -17.26 -31.37
C ASN A 318 17.08 -16.61 -31.62
N ALA A 319 17.11 -15.39 -32.16
CA ALA A 319 18.34 -14.63 -32.32
C ALA A 319 18.94 -14.26 -30.94
N PHE A 320 18.11 -13.77 -30.00
CA PHE A 320 18.54 -13.45 -28.65
C PHE A 320 19.07 -14.66 -27.88
N SER A 321 18.36 -15.80 -27.92
CA SER A 321 18.76 -17.00 -27.19
C SER A 321 20.07 -17.60 -27.71
N THR A 322 20.31 -17.53 -29.02
CA THR A 322 21.50 -18.11 -29.65
C THR A 322 22.75 -17.30 -29.32
N TYR A 323 22.69 -15.97 -29.43
CA TYR A 323 23.89 -15.13 -29.30
C TYR A 323 24.10 -14.56 -27.89
N ILE A 324 23.04 -14.09 -27.22
CA ILE A 324 23.19 -13.35 -25.95
C ILE A 324 23.37 -14.29 -24.76
N SER A 325 22.58 -15.37 -24.69
CA SER A 325 22.66 -16.31 -23.56
C SER A 325 24.01 -17.03 -23.49
N GLN A 326 24.64 -17.31 -24.66
CA GLN A 326 25.96 -17.95 -24.70
C GLN A 326 27.05 -17.01 -24.16
N LEU A 327 27.06 -15.75 -24.59
CA LEU A 327 28.03 -14.75 -24.14
C LEU A 327 27.86 -14.41 -22.64
N GLU A 328 26.63 -14.31 -22.16
CA GLU A 328 26.35 -14.06 -20.75
C GLU A 328 26.75 -15.22 -19.85
N ASN A 329 26.47 -16.47 -20.25
CA ASN A 329 26.87 -17.65 -19.50
C ASN A 329 28.41 -17.76 -19.39
N GLN A 330 29.12 -17.44 -20.47
CA GLN A 330 30.58 -17.36 -20.45
C GLN A 330 31.06 -16.25 -19.49
N LEU A 331 30.45 -15.06 -19.53
CA LEU A 331 30.83 -13.94 -18.66
C LEU A 331 30.57 -14.22 -17.16
N ILE A 332 29.46 -14.89 -16.84
CA ILE A 332 29.09 -15.24 -15.45
C ILE A 332 30.10 -16.24 -14.86
N GLN A 333 30.59 -17.19 -15.66
CA GLN A 333 31.61 -18.16 -15.23
C GLN A 333 32.94 -17.51 -14.86
N TYR A 334 33.29 -16.36 -15.47
CA TYR A 334 34.52 -15.64 -15.17
C TYR A 334 34.44 -14.73 -13.93
N ILE A 335 33.23 -14.34 -13.49
CA ILE A 335 33.05 -13.31 -12.45
C ILE A 335 32.54 -13.97 -11.17
N ASN A 336 33.44 -14.67 -10.48
CA ASN A 336 33.31 -14.98 -9.07
C ASN A 336 33.77 -13.77 -8.25
N GLN A 337 32.99 -12.68 -8.23
CA GLN A 337 33.27 -11.56 -7.33
C GLN A 337 32.23 -11.49 -6.20
N ALA A 338 32.76 -11.51 -4.99
CA ALA A 338 32.05 -11.21 -3.76
C ALA A 338 31.65 -9.74 -3.77
N GLY A 339 30.35 -9.51 -3.94
CA GLY A 339 29.70 -8.24 -3.66
C GLY A 339 28.32 -8.57 -3.12
N GLY A 340 28.01 -8.15 -1.89
CA GLY A 340 26.64 -8.18 -1.40
C GLY A 340 25.79 -7.30 -2.31
N SER A 341 24.75 -7.86 -2.93
CA SER A 341 23.80 -7.06 -3.69
C SER A 341 22.80 -6.44 -2.71
N ASN A 342 22.68 -5.11 -2.69
CA ASN A 342 21.61 -4.39 -2.00
C ASN A 342 20.27 -4.48 -2.76
N ILE A 343 20.01 -5.64 -3.36
CA ILE A 343 18.79 -5.91 -4.10
C ILE A 343 17.90 -6.73 -3.22
N ARG A 344 16.66 -6.28 -3.14
CA ARG A 344 15.60 -7.04 -2.54
C ARG A 344 14.53 -7.31 -3.59
N THR A 345 14.06 -8.54 -3.61
CA THR A 345 12.96 -8.96 -4.47
C THR A 345 11.89 -9.56 -3.57
N ASP A 346 10.72 -8.93 -3.53
CA ASP A 346 9.54 -9.46 -2.85
C ASP A 346 8.46 -9.76 -3.91
N GLU A 347 7.63 -10.79 -3.70
CA GLU A 347 6.46 -11.04 -4.52
C GLU A 347 5.24 -10.30 -3.94
N VAL A 348 4.52 -9.59 -4.81
CA VAL A 348 3.41 -8.73 -4.41
C VAL A 348 2.18 -9.08 -5.26
N SER A 349 1.04 -9.30 -4.61
CA SER A 349 -0.21 -9.57 -5.32
C SER A 349 -0.61 -8.37 -6.18
N GLY A 350 -1.26 -8.64 -7.31
CA GLY A 350 -1.70 -7.59 -8.21
C GLY A 350 -2.68 -6.58 -7.58
N GLU A 351 -3.45 -6.99 -6.58
CA GLU A 351 -4.33 -6.09 -5.83
C GLU A 351 -3.55 -5.09 -4.98
N VAL A 352 -2.48 -5.54 -4.30
CA VAL A 352 -1.60 -4.66 -3.53
C VAL A 352 -0.90 -3.68 -4.46
N LEU A 353 -0.39 -4.18 -5.59
CA LEU A 353 0.32 -3.37 -6.59
C LEU A 353 -0.54 -2.22 -7.17
N ASP A 354 -1.83 -2.49 -7.44
CA ASP A 354 -2.78 -1.50 -7.97
C ASP A 354 -3.15 -0.41 -6.93
N GLN A 355 -3.00 -0.70 -5.64
CA GLN A 355 -3.36 0.21 -4.55
C GLN A 355 -2.24 1.17 -4.16
N ILE A 356 -1.01 0.93 -4.63
CA ILE A 356 0.15 1.74 -4.28
C ILE A 356 -0.03 3.17 -4.81
N PRO A 357 -0.10 4.19 -3.94
CA PRO A 357 -0.39 5.55 -4.36
C PRO A 357 0.80 6.18 -5.08
N LYS A 358 2.02 5.91 -4.60
CA LYS A 358 3.29 6.49 -5.05
C LYS A 358 4.42 5.48 -4.86
N PHE A 359 5.40 5.57 -5.74
CA PHE A 359 6.64 4.79 -5.69
C PHE A 359 7.83 5.70 -5.37
N PRO A 360 8.86 5.20 -4.68
CA PRO A 360 9.00 3.84 -4.16
C PRO A 360 8.09 3.60 -2.92
N ALA A 361 7.47 2.42 -2.84
CA ALA A 361 6.64 2.00 -1.72
C ALA A 361 7.47 1.17 -0.72
N SER A 362 7.56 1.62 0.54
CA SER A 362 8.30 0.88 1.56
C SER A 362 7.68 -0.48 1.87
N LYS A 363 8.48 -1.42 2.41
CA LYS A 363 7.96 -2.71 2.94
C LYS A 363 6.74 -2.50 3.86
N VAL A 364 6.84 -1.52 4.76
CA VAL A 364 5.76 -1.13 5.67
C VAL A 364 4.49 -0.77 4.91
N THR A 365 4.61 0.05 3.86
CA THR A 365 3.46 0.44 3.03
C THR A 365 2.81 -0.78 2.39
N LEU A 366 3.61 -1.69 1.84
CA LEU A 366 3.11 -2.91 1.19
C LEU A 366 2.40 -3.83 2.19
N SER A 367 2.97 -4.03 3.37
CA SER A 367 2.35 -4.85 4.43
C SER A 367 1.02 -4.27 4.91
N LEU A 368 0.91 -2.94 5.04
CA LEU A 368 -0.34 -2.28 5.43
C LEU A 368 -1.41 -2.42 4.34
N ILE A 369 -1.03 -2.22 3.07
CA ILE A 369 -1.94 -2.42 1.94
C ILE A 369 -2.43 -3.87 1.88
N ALA A 370 -1.53 -4.85 2.05
CA ALA A 370 -1.86 -6.27 2.06
C ALA A 370 -2.78 -6.65 3.25
N ALA A 371 -2.62 -5.98 4.39
CA ALA A 371 -3.51 -6.13 5.54
C ALA A 371 -4.88 -5.42 5.38
N GLY A 372 -5.11 -4.74 4.24
CA GLY A 372 -6.38 -4.06 3.96
C GLY A 372 -6.54 -2.72 4.69
N GLU A 373 -5.46 -2.15 5.20
CA GLU A 373 -5.48 -0.92 6.01
C GLU A 373 -5.97 0.30 5.22
N ASP A 374 -6.59 1.25 5.92
CA ASP A 374 -7.15 2.45 5.28
C ASP A 374 -6.06 3.30 4.62
N ARG A 375 -6.38 3.84 3.44
CA ARG A 375 -5.46 4.66 2.66
C ARG A 375 -4.97 5.89 3.42
N LYS A 376 -5.84 6.54 4.20
CA LYS A 376 -5.44 7.74 4.97
C LYS A 376 -4.49 7.35 6.09
N TYR A 377 -4.70 6.20 6.72
CA TYR A 377 -3.78 5.66 7.72
C TYR A 377 -2.39 5.39 7.12
N ILE A 378 -2.34 4.76 5.95
CA ILE A 378 -1.09 4.53 5.21
C ILE A 378 -0.39 5.87 4.86
N GLU A 379 -1.13 6.86 4.35
CA GLU A 379 -0.60 8.18 4.01
C GLU A 379 -0.06 8.92 5.26
N LEU A 380 -0.73 8.79 6.41
CA LEU A 380 -0.27 9.35 7.69
C LEU A 380 1.03 8.70 8.17
N LEU A 381 1.14 7.37 8.08
CA LEU A 381 2.34 6.65 8.47
C LEU A 381 3.54 6.98 7.57
N GLN A 382 3.30 7.18 6.28
CA GLN A 382 4.33 7.66 5.36
C GLN A 382 4.83 9.05 5.73
N GLU A 383 3.92 9.97 6.07
CA GLU A 383 4.26 11.32 6.51
C GLU A 383 5.07 11.30 7.82
N LEU A 384 4.65 10.50 8.80
CA LEU A 384 5.41 10.29 10.03
C LEU A 384 6.82 9.78 9.74
N ALA A 385 6.95 8.78 8.87
CA ALA A 385 8.24 8.23 8.47
C ALA A 385 9.15 9.27 7.82
N ASN A 386 8.59 10.15 6.97
CA ASN A 386 9.34 11.23 6.32
C ASN A 386 9.80 12.30 7.32
N ARG A 387 8.96 12.62 8.31
CA ARG A 387 9.33 13.56 9.39
C ARG A 387 10.45 13.01 10.27
N LEU A 388 10.35 11.73 10.66
CA LEU A 388 11.40 11.06 11.43
C LEU A 388 12.72 11.03 10.67
N GLU A 389 12.66 10.67 9.38
CA GLU A 389 13.81 10.66 8.50
C GLU A 389 14.47 12.03 8.43
N LYS A 390 13.68 13.09 8.23
CA LYS A 390 14.16 14.48 8.21
C LYS A 390 14.87 14.85 9.52
N ILE A 391 14.26 14.59 10.68
CA ILE A 391 14.85 14.90 11.99
C ILE A 391 16.18 14.16 12.17
N CYS A 392 16.21 12.86 11.89
CA CYS A 392 17.41 12.04 12.04
C CYS A 392 18.54 12.53 11.12
N VAL A 393 18.23 12.85 9.86
CA VAL A 393 19.21 13.37 8.90
C VAL A 393 19.70 14.76 9.31
N GLU A 394 18.84 15.65 9.80
CA GLU A 394 19.23 16.98 10.29
C GLU A 394 20.15 16.88 11.52
N GLU A 395 19.78 16.06 12.51
CA GLU A 395 20.59 15.85 13.72
C GLU A 395 21.95 15.19 13.41
N ALA A 396 21.98 14.23 12.49
CA ALA A 396 23.23 13.64 12.00
C ALA A 396 24.09 14.66 11.23
N SER A 397 23.47 15.46 10.36
CA SER A 397 24.18 16.49 9.59
C SER A 397 24.77 17.58 10.49
N GLN A 398 24.06 17.99 11.55
CA GLN A 398 24.56 18.92 12.57
C GLN A 398 25.71 18.31 13.37
N SER A 399 25.57 17.05 13.81
CA SER A 399 26.60 16.33 14.57
C SER A 399 27.89 16.14 13.75
N LEU A 400 27.77 15.89 12.46
CA LEU A 400 28.92 15.74 11.55
C LEU A 400 29.48 17.11 11.14
N GLY A 401 28.63 18.14 11.02
CA GLY A 401 29.04 19.51 10.74
C GLY A 401 29.88 20.14 11.85
N SER A 402 29.62 19.81 13.12
CA SER A 402 30.46 20.27 14.23
C SER A 402 31.85 19.64 14.23
N VAL A 403 31.97 18.39 13.78
CA VAL A 403 33.27 17.71 13.56
C VAL A 403 33.99 18.26 12.32
N ARG A 404 33.24 18.70 11.30
CA ARG A 404 33.81 19.39 10.14
C ARG A 404 34.46 20.72 10.54
N ALA A 405 33.79 21.49 11.40
CA ALA A 405 34.24 22.82 11.83
C ALA A 405 35.61 22.80 12.53
N THR A 406 36.00 21.69 13.15
CA THR A 406 37.33 21.52 13.76
C THR A 406 38.49 21.53 12.75
N PHE A 407 38.22 21.30 11.47
CA PHE A 407 39.24 21.31 10.41
C PHE A 407 39.22 22.59 9.55
N ASP A 408 38.41 23.57 9.92
CA ASP A 408 38.29 24.86 9.24
C ASP A 408 39.63 25.60 9.01
N PRO A 409 40.61 25.53 9.94
CA PRO A 409 41.92 26.15 9.76
C PRO A 409 42.84 25.43 8.76
N SER A 410 42.53 24.19 8.32
CA SER A 410 43.39 23.38 7.44
C SER A 410 42.65 22.96 6.15
N PRO A 411 42.87 23.65 5.02
CA PRO A 411 42.14 23.42 3.76
C PRO A 411 42.30 22.00 3.19
N GLU A 412 43.50 21.41 3.28
CA GLU A 412 43.77 20.07 2.76
C GLU A 412 43.08 18.97 3.59
N MET A 413 43.10 19.10 4.91
CA MET A 413 42.42 18.17 5.83
C MET A 413 40.91 18.30 5.72
N ARG A 414 40.40 19.53 5.52
CA ARG A 414 38.98 19.77 5.25
C ARG A 414 38.53 19.10 3.95
N ALA A 415 39.33 19.13 2.88
CA ALA A 415 38.99 18.47 1.62
C ALA A 415 38.93 16.94 1.77
N ARG A 416 39.89 16.33 2.48
CA ARG A 416 39.85 14.89 2.83
C ARG A 416 38.62 14.55 3.67
N PHE A 417 38.30 15.40 4.64
CA PHE A 417 37.15 15.22 5.51
C PHE A 417 35.81 15.37 4.76
N ASP A 418 35.72 16.28 3.78
CA ASP A 418 34.50 16.52 3.00
C ASP A 418 34.09 15.30 2.14
N GLU A 419 35.05 14.51 1.66
CA GLU A 419 34.79 13.24 0.98
C GLU A 419 34.24 12.19 1.96
N GLU A 420 34.91 11.97 3.10
CA GLU A 420 34.47 11.05 4.15
C GLU A 420 33.11 11.44 4.75
N TYR A 421 32.85 12.75 4.91
CA TYR A 421 31.58 13.30 5.35
C TYR A 421 30.44 12.94 4.37
N ARG A 422 30.66 13.12 3.06
CA ARG A 422 29.67 12.77 2.03
C ARG A 422 29.38 11.26 2.03
N GLN A 423 30.41 10.44 2.15
CA GLN A 423 30.27 8.98 2.23
C GLN A 423 29.50 8.56 3.49
N SER A 424 29.86 9.11 4.65
CA SER A 424 29.21 8.84 5.93
C SER A 424 27.74 9.24 5.94
N ILE A 425 27.38 10.41 5.37
CA ILE A 425 25.97 10.82 5.23
C ILE A 425 25.21 9.88 4.30
N ALA A 426 25.83 9.43 3.20
CA ALA A 426 25.21 8.49 2.28
C ALA A 426 24.97 7.12 2.95
N GLU A 427 25.94 6.64 3.72
CA GLU A 427 25.83 5.42 4.53
C GLU A 427 24.75 5.55 5.60
N TYR A 428 24.74 6.64 6.37
CA TYR A 428 23.72 6.93 7.37
C TYR A 428 22.30 6.88 6.77
N LYS A 429 22.10 7.52 5.62
CA LYS A 429 20.79 7.49 4.92
C LYS A 429 20.38 6.08 4.51
N ARG A 430 21.32 5.22 4.09
CA ARG A 430 21.03 3.80 3.78
C ARG A 430 20.65 3.04 5.04
N THR A 431 21.42 3.18 6.11
CA THR A 431 21.15 2.54 7.41
C THR A 431 19.81 2.97 7.99
N LEU A 432 19.49 4.27 7.91
CA LEU A 432 18.23 4.83 8.40
C LEU A 432 17.00 4.27 7.68
N LYS A 433 17.11 3.98 6.38
CA LYS A 433 16.03 3.33 5.63
C LYS A 433 15.75 1.92 6.12
N LEU A 434 16.77 1.12 6.42
CA LEU A 434 16.61 -0.21 7.00
C LEU A 434 15.89 -0.13 8.36
N ILE A 435 16.38 0.75 9.24
CA ILE A 435 15.79 1.02 10.56
C ILE A 435 14.32 1.42 10.43
N LYS A 436 13.99 2.29 9.47
CA LYS A 436 12.61 2.70 9.18
C LYS A 436 11.73 1.52 8.78
N GLU A 437 12.21 0.60 7.95
CA GLU A 437 11.45 -0.61 7.58
C GLU A 437 11.24 -1.56 8.75
N ASP A 438 12.25 -1.73 9.61
CA ASP A 438 12.21 -2.66 10.73
C ASP A 438 11.37 -2.14 11.91
N LEU A 439 11.49 -0.85 12.20
CA LEU A 439 11.03 -0.29 13.47
C LEU A 439 9.80 0.59 13.36
N LEU A 440 9.48 1.18 12.21
CA LEU A 440 8.35 2.12 12.14
C LEU A 440 7.03 1.47 12.57
N LEU A 441 6.71 0.28 12.03
CA LEU A 441 5.50 -0.44 12.45
C LEU A 441 5.56 -0.89 13.89
N VAL A 442 6.75 -1.25 14.41
CA VAL A 442 6.91 -1.61 15.82
C VAL A 442 6.68 -0.41 16.72
N LEU A 443 7.23 0.76 16.38
CA LEU A 443 7.08 2.00 17.13
C LEU A 443 5.66 2.56 17.06
N VAL A 444 5.01 2.46 15.89
CA VAL A 444 3.61 2.83 15.71
C VAL A 444 2.69 1.83 16.41
N LYS A 445 2.97 0.53 16.30
CA LYS A 445 2.31 -0.46 17.15
C LYS A 445 2.62 -0.20 18.61
N GLN A 446 3.75 0.35 19.00
CA GLN A 446 4.01 0.81 20.37
C GLN A 446 3.33 2.13 20.70
N LEU A 447 2.93 2.96 19.74
CA LEU A 447 1.93 4.00 19.99
C LEU A 447 0.59 3.33 20.25
N GLY A 448 0.23 2.31 19.46
CA GLY A 448 -0.96 1.49 19.60
C GLY A 448 -0.92 0.46 20.73
N ASN A 449 0.24 0.18 21.34
CA ASN A 449 0.53 -0.83 22.38
C ASN A 449 1.10 -0.18 23.65
N LYS A 450 1.46 1.12 23.61
CA LYS A 450 1.35 2.06 24.74
C LYS A 450 -0.03 2.73 24.74
N MET A 451 -0.77 2.65 23.62
CA MET A 451 -2.22 2.79 23.53
C MET A 451 -2.97 1.44 23.39
N VAL A 452 -2.28 0.34 23.68
CA VAL A 452 -2.80 -0.58 24.66
C VAL A 452 -2.17 0.02 25.91
N PRO A 453 -2.78 1.05 26.55
CA PRO A 453 -2.75 0.91 27.98
C PRO A 453 -3.33 -0.49 28.23
N GLU A 454 -3.04 -1.06 29.36
CA GLU A 454 -4.10 -1.46 30.25
C GLU A 454 -5.47 -0.72 30.00
N LYS A 455 -6.16 -0.81 28.84
CA LYS A 455 -7.44 -0.18 28.44
C LYS A 455 -8.51 -1.22 28.14
N GLU A 456 -8.15 -2.50 28.06
CA GLU A 456 -9.09 -3.49 28.56
C GLU A 456 -9.20 -3.40 30.10
N PHE A 457 -8.24 -2.74 30.77
CA PHE A 457 -8.18 -2.64 32.22
C PHE A 457 -8.52 -1.23 32.77
N THR A 458 -8.34 -0.11 32.04
CA THR A 458 -8.61 1.28 32.49
C THR A 458 -9.97 1.86 32.08
N ARG A 459 -10.90 1.06 31.54
CA ARG A 459 -12.29 1.51 31.56
C ARG A 459 -12.77 1.41 32.99
N GLU A 460 -12.88 2.56 33.65
CA GLU A 460 -13.65 2.70 34.88
C GLU A 460 -15.10 2.36 34.56
N GLU A 461 -15.50 1.14 34.86
CA GLU A 461 -16.86 0.66 34.62
C GLU A 461 -17.55 0.38 35.94
N TYR A 462 -18.53 1.22 36.27
CA TYR A 462 -19.39 1.00 37.41
C TYR A 462 -20.30 -0.19 37.13
N VAL A 463 -19.94 -1.35 37.67
CA VAL A 463 -20.79 -2.55 37.67
C VAL A 463 -22.00 -2.31 38.57
N SER A 464 -21.79 -1.60 39.68
CA SER A 464 -22.85 -1.13 40.58
C SER A 464 -22.40 0.10 41.36
N PRO A 465 -23.27 0.76 42.14
CA PRO A 465 -22.83 1.82 43.06
C PRO A 465 -21.74 1.40 44.06
N ARG A 466 -21.62 0.08 44.34
CA ARG A 466 -20.61 -0.49 45.25
C ARG A 466 -19.39 -1.03 44.52
N PHE A 467 -19.51 -1.49 43.27
CA PHE A 467 -18.44 -2.19 42.56
C PHE A 467 -18.01 -1.45 41.30
N LEU A 468 -16.72 -1.17 41.22
CA LEU A 468 -16.07 -0.52 40.09
C LEU A 468 -15.01 -1.44 39.53
N VAL A 469 -15.01 -1.64 38.22
CA VAL A 469 -13.86 -2.24 37.52
C VAL A 469 -12.94 -1.10 37.10
N ALA A 470 -11.67 -1.14 37.53
CA ALA A 470 -10.66 -0.17 37.13
C ALA A 470 -9.24 -0.75 37.28
N ASP A 471 -8.34 -0.33 36.40
CA ASP A 471 -6.97 -0.83 36.24
C ASP A 471 -6.85 -2.38 36.26
N GLY A 472 -7.90 -3.07 35.81
CA GLY A 472 -7.97 -4.53 35.76
C GLY A 472 -8.24 -5.25 37.06
N PHE A 473 -8.63 -4.48 38.09
CA PHE A 473 -9.14 -4.98 39.34
C PHE A 473 -10.64 -4.71 39.43
N LEU A 474 -11.35 -5.63 40.08
CA LEU A 474 -12.66 -5.32 40.66
C LEU A 474 -12.41 -4.67 42.02
N ILE A 475 -12.97 -3.47 42.23
CA ILE A 475 -12.82 -2.67 43.44
C ILE A 475 -14.16 -2.63 44.17
N ASP A 476 -14.16 -3.06 45.44
CA ASP A 476 -15.27 -2.80 46.35
C ASP A 476 -15.10 -1.39 46.92
N LEU A 477 -15.92 -0.45 46.45
CA LEU A 477 -15.90 0.95 46.87
C LEU A 477 -16.37 1.14 48.32
N ALA A 478 -17.16 0.20 48.87
CA ALA A 478 -17.60 0.27 50.26
C ALA A 478 -16.48 -0.16 51.23
N GLU A 479 -15.68 -1.16 50.83
CA GLU A 479 -14.53 -1.61 51.62
C GLU A 479 -13.22 -0.91 51.25
N GLU A 480 -13.23 -0.08 50.20
CA GLU A 480 -12.09 0.64 49.63
C GLU A 480 -10.90 -0.32 49.39
N LYS A 481 -11.15 -1.45 48.72
CA LYS A 481 -10.11 -2.44 48.43
C LYS A 481 -10.40 -3.25 47.16
N PRO A 482 -9.37 -3.83 46.52
CA PRO A 482 -9.56 -4.80 45.45
C PRO A 482 -10.18 -6.09 45.98
N ILE A 483 -11.03 -6.72 45.18
CA ILE A 483 -11.65 -8.02 45.45
C ILE A 483 -11.33 -9.00 44.31
N ASP A 484 -11.12 -10.27 44.65
CA ASP A 484 -10.92 -11.33 43.66
C ASP A 484 -12.21 -11.51 42.86
N PRO A 485 -12.18 -11.44 41.51
CA PRO A 485 -13.35 -11.71 40.68
C PRO A 485 -13.96 -13.11 40.89
N LYS A 486 -13.20 -14.05 41.47
CA LYS A 486 -13.67 -15.39 41.85
C LYS A 486 -14.15 -15.49 43.31
N ASP A 487 -14.19 -14.39 44.07
CA ASP A 487 -14.63 -14.41 45.47
C ASP A 487 -16.09 -14.92 45.57
N PRO A 488 -16.37 -16.00 46.33
CA PRO A 488 -17.71 -16.56 46.45
C PRO A 488 -18.77 -15.57 46.93
N ARG A 489 -18.36 -14.52 47.65
CA ARG A 489 -19.27 -13.45 48.12
C ARG A 489 -19.87 -12.65 46.97
N LEU A 490 -19.24 -12.61 45.80
CA LEU A 490 -19.77 -11.92 44.63
C LEU A 490 -21.06 -12.57 44.09
N LEU A 491 -21.27 -13.88 44.31
CA LEU A 491 -22.49 -14.58 43.93
C LEU A 491 -23.73 -14.06 44.67
N THR A 492 -23.56 -13.46 45.85
CA THR A 492 -24.66 -12.87 46.62
C THR A 492 -24.71 -11.34 46.53
N LEU A 493 -23.57 -10.71 46.22
CA LEU A 493 -23.42 -9.25 46.17
C LEU A 493 -23.68 -8.65 44.78
N LEU A 494 -23.54 -9.45 43.71
CA LEU A 494 -23.82 -9.04 42.33
C LEU A 494 -25.12 -9.70 41.83
N LYS A 495 -25.89 -8.96 41.04
CA LYS A 495 -27.00 -9.53 40.25
C LYS A 495 -26.43 -10.23 39.01
N ASP A 496 -27.18 -11.15 38.42
CA ASP A 496 -26.73 -11.94 37.25
C ASP A 496 -26.17 -11.07 36.12
N TYR A 497 -26.87 -10.01 35.72
CA TYR A 497 -26.38 -9.10 34.67
C TYR A 497 -25.11 -8.34 35.05
N GLN A 498 -24.85 -8.13 36.35
CA GLN A 498 -23.64 -7.48 36.85
C GLN A 498 -22.47 -8.47 36.86
N ALA A 499 -22.75 -9.73 37.20
CA ALA A 499 -21.78 -10.81 37.08
C ALA A 499 -21.40 -11.05 35.60
N ASP A 500 -22.35 -10.95 34.67
CA ASP A 500 -22.09 -11.02 33.23
C ASP A 500 -21.18 -9.89 32.74
N ILE A 501 -21.38 -8.66 33.24
CA ILE A 501 -20.48 -7.53 32.96
C ILE A 501 -19.06 -7.85 33.45
N VAL A 502 -18.92 -8.29 34.70
CA VAL A 502 -17.61 -8.67 35.28
C VAL A 502 -16.96 -9.81 34.49
N ALA A 503 -17.72 -10.79 34.00
CA ALA A 503 -17.21 -11.92 33.22
C ALA A 503 -16.76 -11.55 31.80
N GLN A 504 -17.39 -10.54 31.19
CA GLN A 504 -16.99 -9.98 29.90
C GLN A 504 -15.77 -9.06 30.02
N MET A 505 -15.53 -8.50 31.21
CA MET A 505 -14.32 -7.73 31.49
C MET A 505 -13.13 -8.66 31.62
N LYS A 506 -12.04 -8.31 30.93
CA LYS A 506 -10.75 -8.91 31.18
C LYS A 506 -10.28 -8.38 32.53
N LEU A 507 -10.19 -9.24 33.55
CA LEU A 507 -9.69 -8.90 34.89
C LEU A 507 -8.42 -9.69 35.20
N ILE A 508 -7.56 -9.15 36.06
CA ILE A 508 -6.32 -9.83 36.44
C ILE A 508 -6.65 -11.08 37.26
N ILE A 509 -6.02 -12.19 36.91
CA ILE A 509 -6.22 -13.49 37.58
C ILE A 509 -5.34 -13.53 38.83
N TRP A 510 -5.93 -13.49 40.02
CA TRP A 510 -5.20 -13.42 41.29
C TRP A 510 -4.34 -14.67 41.57
N ASP A 511 -4.67 -15.82 40.96
CA ASP A 511 -3.87 -17.04 41.07
C ASP A 511 -2.44 -16.87 40.54
N ASP A 512 -2.21 -15.95 39.60
CA ASP A 512 -0.86 -15.67 39.08
C ASP A 512 0.04 -14.99 40.13
N PHE A 513 -0.57 -14.29 41.09
CA PHE A 513 0.16 -13.63 42.18
C PHE A 513 0.70 -14.60 43.23
N LYS A 514 0.17 -15.83 43.32
CA LYS A 514 0.63 -16.86 44.27
C LYS A 514 2.08 -17.27 44.00
N LYS A 515 2.54 -17.18 42.75
CA LYS A 515 3.89 -17.57 42.32
C LYS A 515 4.96 -16.52 42.67
N LEU A 516 4.56 -15.29 42.96
CA LEU A 516 5.49 -14.20 43.27
C LEU A 516 5.83 -14.24 44.76
N GLN A 517 7.08 -13.99 45.13
CA GLN A 517 7.46 -13.85 46.55
C GLN A 517 7.39 -12.38 47.01
N ASP A 518 7.78 -11.46 46.14
CA ASP A 518 7.89 -10.04 46.40
C ASP A 518 6.57 -9.26 46.21
N PRO A 519 6.48 -8.02 46.74
CA PRO A 519 5.36 -7.12 46.45
C PRO A 519 5.30 -6.77 44.95
N ILE A 520 4.10 -6.43 44.48
CA ILE A 520 3.76 -6.35 43.06
C ILE A 520 3.73 -4.88 42.63
N PRO A 521 4.63 -4.46 41.72
CA PRO A 521 4.59 -3.12 41.14
C PRO A 521 3.42 -3.00 40.17
N LEU A 522 2.64 -1.91 40.27
CA LEU A 522 1.54 -1.61 39.36
C LEU A 522 1.57 -0.12 38.95
N GLN A 523 1.10 0.16 37.73
CA GLN A 523 0.85 1.52 37.24
C GLN A 523 -0.67 1.82 37.24
N ALA A 524 -1.33 1.53 38.37
CA ALA A 524 -2.79 1.51 38.52
C ALA A 524 -3.34 2.76 39.25
N LYS A 525 -3.51 3.86 38.51
CA LYS A 525 -3.84 5.18 39.09
C LYS A 525 -5.16 5.20 39.87
N THR A 526 -6.19 4.54 39.36
CA THR A 526 -7.53 4.55 39.97
C THR A 526 -7.58 3.62 41.17
N VAL A 527 -6.94 2.45 41.10
CA VAL A 527 -6.80 1.53 42.24
C VAL A 527 -6.08 2.20 43.41
N PHE A 528 -4.96 2.89 43.18
CA PHE A 528 -4.24 3.59 44.26
C PHE A 528 -4.98 4.83 44.77
N LYS A 529 -5.83 5.45 43.94
CA LYS A 529 -6.68 6.57 44.37
C LYS A 529 -7.84 6.14 45.26
N LEU A 530 -8.45 4.99 44.97
CA LEU A 530 -9.71 4.56 45.60
C LEU A 530 -9.54 3.53 46.72
N CYS A 531 -8.43 2.79 46.75
CA CYS A 531 -8.20 1.75 47.75
C CYS A 531 -7.37 2.25 48.95
N LYS A 532 -7.68 1.74 50.15
CA LYS A 532 -6.93 2.01 51.37
C LYS A 532 -5.51 1.47 51.28
N GLN A 533 -4.56 2.37 51.55
CA GLN A 533 -3.13 2.06 51.56
C GLN A 533 -2.61 1.92 52.99
N ILE A 534 -1.71 0.97 53.22
CA ILE A 534 -0.94 0.84 54.46
C ILE A 534 0.53 1.07 54.18
N LYS A 535 1.28 1.62 55.14
CA LYS A 535 2.74 1.75 55.03
C LYS A 535 3.39 0.47 55.56
N LYS A 536 4.02 -0.32 54.68
CA LYS A 536 4.75 -1.54 55.06
C LYS A 536 6.25 -1.37 54.82
N LYS A 537 7.05 -2.08 55.62
CA LYS A 537 8.51 -2.10 55.45
C LYS A 537 8.90 -3.14 54.39
N PHE A 538 9.75 -2.73 53.45
CA PHE A 538 10.31 -3.56 52.39
C PHE A 538 11.82 -3.32 52.27
N LEU A 539 12.53 -4.24 51.61
CA LEU A 539 13.88 -3.99 51.12
C LEU A 539 13.78 -3.37 49.73
N GLN A 540 14.50 -2.27 49.50
CA GLN A 540 14.62 -1.67 48.16
C GLN A 540 15.95 -2.07 47.55
N ASP A 541 15.92 -2.59 46.32
CA ASP A 541 17.11 -2.90 45.54
C ASP A 541 17.65 -1.67 44.78
N ALA A 542 18.75 -1.85 44.04
CA ALA A 542 19.38 -0.78 43.25
C ALA A 542 18.53 -0.33 42.05
N ASP A 543 17.57 -1.16 41.63
CA ASP A 543 16.59 -0.86 40.57
C ASP A 543 15.30 -0.25 41.15
N PHE A 544 15.33 0.13 42.43
CA PHE A 544 14.24 0.70 43.23
C PHE A 544 13.02 -0.22 43.46
N ARG A 545 13.11 -1.49 43.09
CA ARG A 545 12.04 -2.47 43.32
C ARG A 545 11.99 -2.89 44.77
N LEU A 546 10.78 -3.20 45.23
CA LEU A 546 10.52 -3.61 46.60
C LEU A 546 10.55 -5.14 46.72
N HIS A 547 11.23 -5.64 47.75
CA HIS A 547 11.34 -7.04 48.10
C HIS A 547 10.84 -7.31 49.53
N THR A 548 10.37 -8.53 49.77
CA THR A 548 9.94 -8.96 51.11
C THR A 548 11.16 -9.08 52.03
N LEU A 549 11.04 -8.60 53.28
CA LEU A 549 12.08 -8.76 54.30
C LEU A 549 12.21 -10.25 54.69
N PRO A 550 13.41 -10.87 54.60
CA PRO A 550 13.59 -12.23 55.08
C PRO A 550 13.43 -12.28 56.61
N PRO A 551 12.74 -13.30 57.16
CA PRO A 551 12.60 -13.45 58.59
C PRO A 551 13.95 -13.89 59.21
N GLY A 552 14.62 -12.99 59.92
CA GLY A 552 15.66 -13.36 60.90
C GLY A 552 17.13 -13.22 60.50
N GLU A 553 17.48 -12.70 59.32
CA GLU A 553 18.89 -12.50 58.94
C GLU A 553 19.32 -11.03 58.98
N LYS A 554 20.47 -10.77 59.62
CA LYS A 554 21.15 -9.47 59.58
C LYS A 554 21.66 -9.25 58.16
N THR A 555 21.04 -8.35 57.40
CA THR A 555 21.41 -8.04 56.03
C THR A 555 22.77 -7.36 55.96
N THR A 556 23.79 -8.12 55.57
CA THR A 556 25.02 -7.61 54.95
C THR A 556 24.77 -7.42 53.45
N ASP A 557 25.14 -6.24 52.96
CA ASP A 557 25.09 -5.72 51.59
C ASP A 557 23.86 -4.91 51.13
N VAL A 558 24.11 -3.60 50.97
CA VAL A 558 23.54 -2.59 50.05
C VAL A 558 22.02 -2.60 49.76
N ARG A 559 21.17 -3.09 50.66
CA ARG A 559 19.71 -2.98 50.53
C ARG A 559 19.14 -2.06 51.61
N MET A 560 18.63 -0.90 51.21
CA MET A 560 17.98 0.04 52.12
C MET A 560 16.60 -0.47 52.52
N THR A 561 16.29 -0.48 53.82
CA THR A 561 14.93 -0.76 54.30
C THR A 561 14.08 0.50 54.19
N ILE A 562 13.00 0.44 53.41
CA ILE A 562 12.08 1.58 53.18
C ILE A 562 10.68 1.27 53.70
N ARG A 563 9.97 2.29 54.20
CA ARG A 563 8.52 2.22 54.47
C ARG A 563 7.78 2.78 53.26
N TYR A 564 7.08 1.92 52.52
CA TYR A 564 6.38 2.30 51.29
C TYR A 564 4.87 2.08 51.43
N PRO A 565 4.02 3.00 50.93
CA PRO A 565 2.58 2.80 50.89
C PRO A 565 2.19 1.71 49.89
N CYS A 566 1.34 0.78 50.31
CA CYS A 566 0.92 -0.36 49.50
C CYS A 566 -0.51 -0.81 49.86
N ILE A 567 -1.18 -1.48 48.93
CA ILE A 567 -2.53 -2.05 49.12
C ILE A 567 -2.37 -3.55 49.42
N PRO A 568 -2.89 -4.06 50.55
CA PRO A 568 -2.87 -5.49 50.83
C PRO A 568 -4.00 -6.21 50.08
N ILE A 569 -3.69 -7.31 49.42
CA ILE A 569 -4.66 -8.24 48.83
C ILE A 569 -4.50 -9.63 49.46
N ARG A 570 -5.61 -10.32 49.71
CA ARG A 570 -5.63 -11.67 50.28
C ARG A 570 -5.88 -12.69 49.19
N LEU A 571 -4.91 -13.57 48.94
CA LEU A 571 -5.02 -14.59 47.88
C LEU A 571 -5.69 -15.88 48.37
N ASP A 572 -5.57 -16.16 49.67
CA ASP A 572 -6.23 -17.23 50.42
C ASP A 572 -6.24 -16.85 51.92
N GLU A 573 -6.74 -17.72 52.81
CA GLU A 573 -6.89 -17.42 54.25
C GLU A 573 -5.55 -17.06 54.93
N ASN A 574 -4.41 -17.49 54.39
CA ASN A 574 -3.10 -17.37 55.03
C ASN A 574 -2.08 -16.53 54.24
N THR A 575 -2.37 -16.13 53.00
CA THR A 575 -1.42 -15.44 52.12
C THR A 575 -1.87 -14.02 51.79
N VAL A 576 -1.08 -13.04 52.26
CA VAL A 576 -1.26 -11.62 51.93
C VAL A 576 -0.16 -11.16 50.97
N LYS A 577 -0.56 -10.58 49.84
CA LYS A 577 0.32 -9.85 48.92
C LYS A 577 0.09 -8.35 49.00
N TYR A 578 1.06 -7.59 48.51
CA TYR A 578 1.05 -6.13 48.59
C TYR A 578 1.26 -5.56 47.19
N LEU A 579 0.35 -4.70 46.76
CA LEU A 579 0.43 -3.93 45.52
C LEU A 579 1.03 -2.55 45.84
N TYR A 580 1.99 -2.08 45.05
CA TYR A 580 2.57 -0.74 45.23
C TYR A 580 2.66 0.03 43.92
N ASP A 581 2.58 1.36 44.02
CA ASP A 581 2.60 2.24 42.86
C ASP A 581 4.04 2.42 42.34
N ASP A 582 4.27 1.89 41.13
CA ASP A 582 5.55 1.95 40.41
C ASP A 582 5.75 3.31 39.71
N SER A 583 4.71 4.16 39.67
CA SER A 583 4.76 5.51 39.09
C SER A 583 5.57 6.52 39.90
N ILE A 584 5.82 6.23 41.19
CA ILE A 584 6.36 7.19 42.18
C ILE A 584 7.88 6.98 42.40
N ILE A 585 8.49 6.02 41.71
CA ILE A 585 9.93 5.80 41.79
C ILE A 585 10.67 6.79 40.87
N PRO A 586 11.52 7.69 41.40
CA PRO A 586 12.30 8.59 40.58
C PRO A 586 13.42 7.81 39.88
N GLY A 587 13.28 7.63 38.58
CA GLY A 587 14.41 7.36 37.67
C GLY A 587 14.83 5.90 37.54
N SER A 588 14.02 5.08 36.88
CA SER A 588 14.57 3.98 36.06
C SER A 588 14.83 4.50 34.64
N GLU A 589 15.88 5.32 34.51
CA GLU A 589 16.62 5.34 33.26
C GLU A 589 17.12 3.92 33.06
N LYS A 590 16.47 3.15 32.17
CA LYS A 590 17.08 1.94 31.60
C LYS A 590 18.48 2.32 31.19
N THR A 591 19.46 1.69 31.85
CA THR A 591 20.88 1.79 31.63
C THR A 591 21.13 1.68 30.14
N SER A 592 21.16 2.84 29.51
CA SER A 592 21.49 2.96 28.12
C SER A 592 23.00 2.84 28.14
N LEU A 593 23.51 1.74 27.56
CA LEU A 593 24.92 1.56 27.23
C LEU A 593 25.49 2.70 26.35
N SER A 594 24.70 3.73 26.03
CA SER A 594 25.10 4.99 25.41
C SER A 594 25.52 6.11 26.39
N LYS A 595 25.37 5.96 27.72
CA LYS A 595 25.85 6.99 28.67
C LYS A 595 27.35 6.95 28.97
N THR A 596 28.07 5.94 28.50
CA THR A 596 29.54 5.87 28.66
C THR A 596 30.33 6.67 27.62
N LEU A 597 29.66 7.40 26.70
CA LEU A 597 30.33 8.27 25.70
C LEU A 597 29.73 9.69 25.59
N GLN A 598 28.79 10.05 26.48
CA GLN A 598 28.50 11.45 26.80
C GLN A 598 29.30 11.89 28.03
N SER A 599 30.61 11.61 28.04
CA SER A 599 31.50 12.48 28.80
C SER A 599 31.50 13.82 28.08
N ASN A 600 31.11 14.87 28.79
CA ASN A 600 31.50 16.25 28.48
C ASN A 600 33.03 16.33 28.44
N TYR A 601 33.67 15.90 27.35
CA TYR A 601 35.00 16.36 27.02
C TYR A 601 34.84 17.75 26.41
N HIS A 602 35.17 18.76 27.21
CA HIS A 602 35.45 20.10 26.75
C HIS A 602 36.50 20.02 25.62
N TRP A 603 36.04 20.07 24.37
CA TRP A 603 36.91 20.17 23.17
C TRP A 603 37.52 21.57 22.98
N GLY A 604 37.50 22.41 24.03
CA GLY A 604 38.13 23.72 24.05
C GLY A 604 39.58 23.72 24.55
N GLU A 605 40.03 22.66 25.23
CA GLU A 605 41.31 22.70 25.96
C GLU A 605 42.11 21.40 25.83
N GLN A 606 42.52 21.04 24.63
CA GLN A 606 43.70 20.18 24.43
C GLN A 606 44.45 20.65 23.18
N GLN A 607 45.29 21.68 23.36
CA GLN A 607 46.34 22.01 22.41
C GLN A 607 47.37 20.86 22.39
N GLN A 608 47.85 20.54 21.17
CA GLN A 608 48.82 19.51 20.79
C GLN A 608 48.28 18.07 20.68
N LYS A 609 47.50 17.80 19.63
CA LYS A 609 47.49 16.48 18.98
C LYS A 609 47.84 16.64 17.50
N ASP A 610 48.66 15.72 17.00
CA ASP A 610 49.01 15.56 15.59
C ASP A 610 47.73 15.66 14.72
N PRO A 611 47.71 16.52 13.68
CA PRO A 611 46.58 16.67 12.76
C PRO A 611 46.06 15.35 12.20
N GLU A 612 46.94 14.36 11.94
CA GLU A 612 46.53 13.07 11.41
C GLU A 612 45.81 12.21 12.47
N LEU A 613 46.24 12.28 13.74
CA LEU A 613 45.54 11.66 14.87
C LEU A 613 44.15 12.27 15.09
N LEU A 614 44.02 13.59 14.95
CA LEU A 614 42.73 14.28 15.01
C LEU A 614 41.80 13.84 13.87
N PHE A 615 42.34 13.67 12.66
CA PHE A 615 41.59 13.17 11.51
C PHE A 615 41.12 11.72 11.71
N GLN A 616 41.99 10.83 12.18
CA GLN A 616 41.64 9.44 12.45
C GLN A 616 40.54 9.32 13.52
N GLU A 617 40.62 10.11 14.60
CA GLU A 617 39.60 10.11 15.65
C GLU A 617 38.26 10.69 15.14
N ALA A 618 38.32 11.70 14.28
CA ALA A 618 37.14 12.26 13.63
C ALA A 618 36.47 11.24 12.70
N VAL A 619 37.22 10.53 11.86
CA VAL A 619 36.72 9.44 10.99
C VAL A 619 36.13 8.30 11.83
N LYS A 620 36.80 7.90 12.91
CA LYS A 620 36.30 6.87 13.83
C LYS A 620 34.97 7.28 14.46
N ARG A 621 34.83 8.54 14.89
CA ARG A 621 33.58 9.08 15.41
C ARG A 621 32.49 9.12 14.34
N MET A 622 32.80 9.53 13.10
CA MET A 622 31.85 9.51 11.99
C MET A 622 31.31 8.10 11.76
N ARG A 623 32.19 7.10 11.66
CA ARG A 623 31.81 5.70 11.49
C ARG A 623 30.95 5.19 12.65
N LEU A 624 31.25 5.60 13.89
CA LEU A 624 30.41 5.26 15.05
C LEU A 624 28.99 5.84 14.89
N LEU A 625 28.88 7.10 14.46
CA LEU A 625 27.61 7.80 14.25
C LEU A 625 26.78 7.20 13.11
N THR A 626 27.41 6.52 12.13
CA THR A 626 26.73 5.87 11.01
C THR A 626 26.38 4.41 11.26
N THR A 627 26.81 3.83 12.39
CA THR A 627 26.46 2.45 12.77
C THR A 627 24.94 2.26 12.90
N TYR A 628 24.49 1.02 12.67
CA TYR A 628 23.08 0.66 12.80
C TYR A 628 22.53 0.90 14.21
N GLU A 629 23.27 0.53 15.25
CA GLU A 629 22.80 0.65 16.65
C GLU A 629 22.61 2.11 17.07
N GLU A 630 23.59 2.96 16.77
CA GLU A 630 23.52 4.40 17.09
C GLU A 630 22.43 5.09 16.27
N SER A 631 22.34 4.77 14.97
CA SER A 631 21.26 5.26 14.10
C SER A 631 19.88 4.81 14.59
N ARG A 632 19.76 3.58 15.10
CA ARG A 632 18.54 3.02 15.66
C ARG A 632 18.13 3.73 16.93
N ALA A 633 19.06 3.96 17.85
CA ALA A 633 18.80 4.70 19.08
C ALA A 633 18.32 6.13 18.80
N ARG A 634 18.95 6.81 17.83
CA ARG A 634 18.54 8.15 17.36
C ARG A 634 17.15 8.15 16.74
N TYR A 635 16.83 7.14 15.93
CA TYR A 635 15.51 7.02 15.32
C TYR A 635 14.40 6.86 16.38
N ILE A 636 14.64 6.03 17.40
CA ILE A 636 13.74 5.86 18.55
C ILE A 636 13.62 7.16 19.35
N ALA A 637 14.73 7.86 19.60
CA ALA A 637 14.72 9.13 20.33
C ALA A 637 13.97 10.23 19.56
N ALA A 638 14.16 10.33 18.24
CA ALA A 638 13.43 11.26 17.36
C ALA A 638 11.92 10.98 17.38
N PHE A 639 11.53 9.70 17.40
CA PHE A 639 10.15 9.27 17.55
C PHE A 639 9.54 9.69 18.88
N GLU A 640 10.24 9.43 19.98
CA GLU A 640 9.81 9.80 21.33
C GLU A 640 9.75 11.34 21.50
N LYS A 641 10.67 12.09 20.89
CA LYS A 641 10.68 13.57 20.87
C LYS A 641 9.47 14.14 20.10
N LEU A 642 9.12 13.55 18.96
CA LEU A 642 7.91 13.89 18.22
C LEU A 642 6.64 13.54 19.00
N ARG A 643 6.65 12.43 19.74
CA ARG A 643 5.54 12.05 20.63
C ARG A 643 5.33 13.06 21.77
N ASN A 644 6.41 13.53 22.40
CA ASN A 644 6.34 14.34 23.61
C ASN A 644 6.14 15.85 23.34
N ARG A 645 6.45 16.34 22.14
CA ARG A 645 6.04 17.69 21.73
C ARG A 645 4.52 17.67 21.49
N LYS A 646 3.76 18.56 22.15
CA LYS A 646 2.35 18.90 21.85
C LYS A 646 2.20 19.52 20.44
N LEU A 647 2.71 18.85 19.41
CA LEU A 647 2.58 19.17 18.00
C LEU A 647 1.80 18.05 17.29
N TRP A 648 0.89 17.42 18.04
CA TRP A 648 -0.24 16.64 17.55
C TRP A 648 -1.48 17.50 17.32
N GLU A 649 -1.34 18.83 17.21
CA GLU A 649 -2.34 19.67 16.54
C GLU A 649 -2.23 19.47 15.01
N LEU A 650 -2.47 18.23 14.56
CA LEU A 650 -3.20 18.03 13.32
C LEU A 650 -4.63 18.44 13.64
N SER A 651 -5.00 19.65 13.23
CA SER A 651 -6.36 20.15 13.24
C SER A 651 -7.32 19.07 12.70
N CYS A 652 -8.16 18.56 13.60
CA CYS A 652 -9.12 17.46 13.43
C CYS A 652 -8.46 16.08 13.25
N TYR A 653 -9.08 15.02 13.79
CA TYR A 653 -8.80 13.58 13.56
C TYR A 653 -8.21 12.73 14.71
N GLU A 654 -8.28 13.16 15.98
CA GLU A 654 -8.14 12.19 17.10
C GLU A 654 -9.29 11.17 17.12
N ASP A 655 -10.49 11.54 16.67
CA ASP A 655 -11.64 10.63 16.71
C ASP A 655 -11.55 9.42 15.76
N LYS A 656 -10.77 9.46 14.67
CA LYS A 656 -10.76 8.37 13.67
C LYS A 656 -9.67 7.32 13.85
N ILE A 657 -8.63 7.62 14.62
CA ILE A 657 -7.63 6.61 15.00
C ILE A 657 -8.13 5.78 16.19
N CYS A 658 -9.11 6.29 16.94
CA CYS A 658 -9.74 5.58 18.06
C CYS A 658 -11.13 4.99 17.78
N SER A 659 -11.70 5.18 16.57
CA SER A 659 -13.06 4.72 16.23
C SER A 659 -13.10 3.71 15.07
N PHE A 660 -12.30 2.66 15.08
CA PHE A 660 -12.54 1.47 14.25
C PHE A 660 -12.00 0.23 14.97
N ASN A 661 -12.77 -0.22 15.96
CA ASN A 661 -12.99 -1.64 16.23
C ASN A 661 -14.48 -1.89 16.02
#